data_AF-A0A5A7ZRC1-F1
#
_entry.id   AF-A0A5A7ZRC1-F1
#
_cell.length_a   1.000
_cell.length_b   1.000
_cell.length_c   1.000
_cell.angle_alpha   90.00
_cell.angle_beta   90.00
_cell.angle_gamma   90.00
#
_symmetry.space_group_name_H-M   'P 1'
#
loop_
_entity.id
_entity.type
_entity.pdbx_description
1 polymer ?
#
loop_
_entity_poly.entity_id
_entity_poly.type
_entity_poly.pdbx_seq_one_letter_code
_entity_poly.pdbx_strand_id
1 'polypeptide(L)'
;MTILVVRTQRHSVGQVASRLLPMVAAVVVAGGTILPGVAVAEPEREVSLADSPTLSLRTVGVDSTISLYGIEGRQTLSLPVQPGLVPTELVATLALPVNAAGGTLEVSQDERIISRVPLPSDQAPITIPLAGARIVDSAVTILLRSYLTVPDGYCVFDASNPLRLVGTEIRYSGQELAPTTVADFLPPVLQRLTLAVPSNPSRAESDAAAHLATATVARYGPQRTEIDIISADGVLSPPVPLERQIVIREGDAPGVRLDGPNAVPALLIAGSPADLANQARLLSSDLSELAVQSSAVAGPLAVVPQLPSDRTTIRRLGQPGVNATDLVNPRVTVPLDQTRIGRSVAGVRVHLQGSYTPLPAGLAGQVTVSVAGEMLARWATEPSGQIDRWIDIPERLLERYINLDIAVDAAGNTGRCGEFQPITLTVDGETAVETERASPPIPGGFQSLPQALMPRIEVGLDEGFDNLRRAVRIVTGLQRLSGLPFDTAVVSREDAIGSGNPAIVVSPDGWNDDRIALPVTVDADGVITVENVDGAGTSSTLTLDPAVGFGSLQTLYTGGRTLLVATSSNAPAELDRLLTWLDSDVNRWSALTGDAVVSMPGREPIELTTPASAVATAAATTDRKNLYLAIGVGSLALVGLGAALIVLRGRRSRGEQ
;
A
#
# COMPACT_ATOMS: atom_id res chain seq x y z
N MET A 1 77.19 27.90 -3.18
CA MET A 1 76.71 28.94 -2.24
C MET A 1 76.03 28.23 -1.07
N THR A 2 76.45 28.28 0.20
CA THR A 2 77.75 28.45 0.89
C THR A 2 77.39 28.55 2.38
N ILE A 3 77.72 27.51 3.16
CA ILE A 3 78.06 27.49 4.61
C ILE A 3 77.17 28.28 5.62
N LEU A 4 76.50 27.55 6.52
CA LEU A 4 76.52 27.66 8.01
C LEU A 4 75.63 26.49 8.56
N VAL A 5 75.94 25.61 9.52
CA VAL A 5 76.86 25.52 10.70
C VAL A 5 76.28 26.06 12.03
N VAL A 6 75.96 25.14 12.96
CA VAL A 6 76.07 25.16 14.45
C VAL A 6 75.35 23.90 14.99
N ARG A 7 76.03 22.88 15.56
CA ARG A 7 76.47 22.70 16.98
C ARG A 7 75.34 22.62 18.02
N THR A 8 75.26 21.75 19.05
CA THR A 8 75.84 20.44 19.48
C THR A 8 75.67 20.33 21.01
N GLN A 9 75.09 19.25 21.56
CA GLN A 9 75.40 18.60 22.87
C GLN A 9 74.46 17.37 23.02
N ARG A 10 74.85 16.11 23.36
CA ARG A 10 75.79 15.44 24.30
C ARG A 10 75.33 15.32 25.77
N HIS A 11 75.09 14.07 26.21
CA HIS A 11 75.55 13.33 27.44
C HIS A 11 74.67 12.04 27.59
N SER A 12 75.12 10.76 27.69
CA SER A 12 75.97 9.97 28.65
C SER A 12 75.30 9.71 30.02
N VAL A 13 75.23 8.53 30.66
CA VAL A 13 76.05 7.26 30.79
C VAL A 13 75.05 6.06 31.00
N GLY A 14 75.29 4.73 30.98
CA GLY A 14 76.46 3.80 30.97
C GLY A 14 76.22 2.52 30.12
N GLN A 15 76.79 1.30 30.29
CA GLN A 15 77.55 0.57 31.33
C GLN A 15 76.73 -0.06 32.49
N VAL A 16 76.91 -1.34 32.91
CA VAL A 16 77.74 -2.47 32.38
C VAL A 16 77.16 -3.86 32.82
N ALA A 17 77.76 -4.96 32.32
CA ALA A 17 77.44 -6.40 32.53
C ALA A 17 77.24 -6.86 34.01
N SER A 18 76.67 -8.04 34.35
CA SER A 18 77.19 -9.36 33.93
C SER A 18 76.41 -10.65 34.36
N ARG A 19 76.64 -11.73 33.60
CA ARG A 19 76.73 -13.18 33.98
C ARG A 19 75.52 -13.92 34.63
N LEU A 20 74.95 -14.91 33.91
CA LEU A 20 75.21 -16.36 34.09
C LEU A 20 74.44 -17.25 33.07
N LEU A 21 74.87 -18.52 32.93
CA LEU A 21 74.22 -19.62 32.16
C LEU A 21 73.56 -20.61 33.17
N PRO A 22 72.78 -21.67 32.78
CA PRO A 22 72.74 -22.37 31.48
C PRO A 22 71.34 -22.78 30.93
N MET A 23 71.36 -23.40 29.74
CA MET A 23 70.37 -24.35 29.16
C MET A 23 68.87 -23.97 29.04
N VAL A 24 68.39 -23.95 27.79
CA VAL A 24 67.33 -24.85 27.26
C VAL A 24 67.43 -24.85 25.71
N ALA A 25 66.77 -25.80 25.03
CA ALA A 25 66.96 -26.10 23.61
C ALA A 25 66.53 -24.97 22.64
N ALA A 26 67.16 -24.95 21.47
CA ALA A 26 66.86 -24.00 20.39
C ALA A 26 65.83 -24.56 19.39
N VAL A 27 64.89 -23.72 18.96
CA VAL A 27 64.09 -23.90 17.74
C VAL A 27 64.29 -22.64 16.89
N VAL A 28 64.60 -22.81 15.61
CA VAL A 28 64.92 -21.69 14.71
C VAL A 28 63.65 -21.09 14.12
N VAL A 29 63.41 -19.81 14.38
CA VAL A 29 62.43 -18.99 13.66
C VAL A 29 63.19 -17.90 12.90
N ALA A 30 63.20 -17.99 11.58
CA ALA A 30 63.83 -17.00 10.72
C ALA A 30 62.85 -15.84 10.45
N GLY A 31 63.01 -14.73 11.18
CA GLY A 31 62.22 -13.51 10.96
C GLY A 31 62.67 -12.77 9.71
N GLY A 32 61.90 -12.85 8.62
CA GLY A 32 62.09 -12.01 7.44
C GLY A 32 61.52 -10.61 7.65
N THR A 33 62.32 -9.58 7.41
CA THR A 33 61.91 -8.17 7.53
C THR A 33 61.04 -7.74 6.34
N ILE A 34 59.77 -7.43 6.61
CA ILE A 34 58.84 -6.85 5.63
C ILE A 34 59.08 -5.33 5.56
N LEU A 35 59.31 -4.80 4.35
CA LEU A 35 59.31 -3.36 4.09
C LEU A 35 57.86 -2.86 4.08
N PRO A 36 57.55 -1.67 4.65
CA PRO A 36 56.20 -1.11 4.57
C PRO A 36 55.88 -0.73 3.11
N GLY A 37 54.99 -1.50 2.49
CA GLY A 37 54.37 -1.08 1.24
C GLY A 37 53.56 0.19 1.49
N VAL A 38 53.74 1.20 0.63
CA VAL A 38 52.85 2.36 0.63
C VAL A 38 51.48 1.89 0.18
N ALA A 39 50.55 1.78 1.11
CA ALA A 39 49.15 1.55 0.80
C ALA A 39 48.62 2.78 0.05
N VAL A 40 48.60 2.70 -1.29
CA VAL A 40 47.72 3.55 -2.09
C VAL A 40 46.30 3.13 -1.69
N ALA A 41 45.53 4.04 -1.10
CA ALA A 41 44.13 3.79 -0.87
C ALA A 41 43.46 3.55 -2.23
N GLU A 42 42.75 2.42 -2.38
CA GLU A 42 41.66 2.37 -3.36
C GLU A 42 40.75 3.58 -3.07
N PRO A 43 40.31 4.34 -4.09
CA PRO A 43 39.32 5.38 -3.86
C PRO A 43 38.09 4.74 -3.21
N GLU A 44 37.53 5.42 -2.21
CA GLU A 44 36.34 4.96 -1.51
C GLU A 44 35.24 4.73 -2.56
N ARG A 45 34.78 3.47 -2.70
CA ARG A 45 33.72 3.14 -3.65
C ARG A 45 32.50 3.97 -3.33
N GLU A 46 31.84 4.50 -4.35
CA GLU A 46 30.73 5.44 -4.23
C GLU A 46 29.54 4.77 -3.51
N VAL A 47 29.52 4.86 -2.18
CA VAL A 47 28.62 4.09 -1.28
C VAL A 47 27.14 4.35 -1.59
N SER A 48 26.82 5.44 -2.29
CA SER A 48 25.47 5.84 -2.68
C SER A 48 24.90 5.18 -3.94
N LEU A 49 25.70 4.45 -4.72
CA LEU A 49 25.26 3.83 -5.98
C LEU A 49 25.17 2.32 -5.84
N ALA A 50 24.12 1.70 -6.38
CA ALA A 50 23.99 0.25 -6.38
C ALA A 50 24.96 -0.41 -7.37
N ASP A 51 25.99 -1.10 -6.87
CA ASP A 51 26.84 -2.01 -7.65
C ASP A 51 26.26 -3.43 -7.60
N SER A 52 25.92 -3.96 -8.79
CA SER A 52 25.51 -5.34 -9.05
C SER A 52 24.54 -5.94 -8.01
N PRO A 53 23.46 -5.22 -7.63
CA PRO A 53 22.62 -5.61 -6.50
C PRO A 53 21.85 -6.91 -6.75
N THR A 54 21.50 -7.59 -5.66
CA THR A 54 20.43 -8.60 -5.63
C THR A 54 19.26 -8.01 -4.84
N LEU A 55 18.07 -7.96 -5.45
CA LEU A 55 16.88 -7.36 -4.87
C LEU A 55 15.75 -8.39 -4.82
N SER A 56 14.99 -8.46 -3.72
CA SER A 56 13.78 -9.27 -3.69
C SER A 56 12.75 -8.75 -4.71
N LEU A 57 11.90 -9.61 -5.27
CA LEU A 57 10.84 -9.14 -6.17
C LEU A 57 9.92 -8.10 -5.50
N ARG A 58 9.70 -8.23 -4.19
CA ARG A 58 8.94 -7.27 -3.36
C ARG A 58 9.56 -5.88 -3.38
N THR A 59 10.89 -5.79 -3.33
CA THR A 59 11.66 -4.53 -3.38
C THR A 59 11.47 -3.82 -4.73
N VAL A 60 11.28 -4.57 -5.82
CA VAL A 60 11.02 -4.01 -7.16
C VAL A 60 9.52 -3.94 -7.52
N GLY A 61 8.64 -4.19 -6.56
CA GLY A 61 7.19 -3.99 -6.69
C GLY A 61 6.41 -5.17 -7.29
N VAL A 62 7.00 -6.37 -7.28
CA VAL A 62 6.42 -7.62 -7.80
C VAL A 62 6.26 -8.62 -6.63
N ASP A 63 5.37 -9.61 -6.71
CA ASP A 63 5.29 -10.60 -5.62
C ASP A 63 6.55 -11.47 -5.58
N SER A 64 7.13 -11.54 -4.38
CA SER A 64 8.06 -12.57 -3.90
C SER A 64 7.71 -14.03 -4.24
N THR A 65 6.43 -14.36 -4.45
CA THR A 65 5.98 -15.71 -4.82
C THR A 65 5.29 -15.73 -6.18
N ILE A 66 5.99 -16.19 -7.20
CA ILE A 66 5.43 -16.39 -8.54
C ILE A 66 4.66 -17.71 -8.53
N SER A 67 3.41 -17.72 -8.98
CA SER A 67 2.57 -18.94 -9.06
C SER A 67 2.17 -19.22 -10.51
N LEU A 68 2.47 -20.41 -11.03
CA LEU A 68 2.13 -20.85 -12.39
C LEU A 68 1.17 -22.03 -12.31
N TYR A 69 -0.07 -21.81 -12.76
CA TYR A 69 -1.19 -22.74 -12.61
C TYR A 69 -1.32 -23.71 -13.79
N GLY A 70 -1.65 -24.98 -13.53
CA GLY A 70 -1.81 -26.01 -14.56
C GLY A 70 -0.51 -26.71 -14.98
N ILE A 71 -0.65 -27.69 -15.87
CA ILE A 71 0.50 -28.43 -16.43
C ILE A 71 1.33 -27.61 -17.43
N GLU A 72 0.70 -26.66 -18.14
CA GLU A 72 1.38 -25.57 -18.83
C GLU A 72 0.98 -24.24 -18.18
N GLY A 73 1.70 -23.84 -17.13
CA GLY A 73 1.45 -22.60 -16.42
C GLY A 73 2.17 -21.42 -17.07
N ARG A 74 1.55 -20.25 -17.09
CA ARG A 74 2.11 -19.04 -17.73
C ARG A 74 1.99 -17.85 -16.79
N GLN A 75 3.05 -17.06 -16.66
CA GLN A 75 3.04 -15.82 -15.88
C GLN A 75 3.94 -14.76 -16.54
N THR A 76 3.37 -13.58 -16.77
CA THR A 76 4.14 -12.40 -17.20
C THR A 76 4.67 -11.67 -15.98
N LEU A 77 5.93 -11.22 -16.05
CA LEU A 77 6.57 -10.34 -15.08
C LEU A 77 7.06 -9.09 -15.82
N SER A 78 6.93 -7.92 -15.18
CA SER A 78 7.66 -6.72 -15.59
C SER A 78 8.55 -6.31 -14.43
N LEU A 79 9.84 -6.11 -14.72
CA LEU A 79 10.91 -5.97 -13.73
C LEU A 79 11.60 -4.63 -13.98
N PRO A 80 11.42 -3.60 -13.13
CA PRO A 80 12.07 -2.30 -13.33
C PRO A 80 13.60 -2.43 -13.20
N VAL A 81 14.33 -1.62 -13.97
CA VAL A 81 15.79 -1.68 -14.09
C VAL A 81 16.36 -0.27 -13.95
N GLN A 82 17.24 -0.06 -12.97
CA GLN A 82 17.93 1.24 -12.81
C GLN A 82 18.82 1.52 -14.03
N PRO A 83 18.97 2.80 -14.45
CA PRO A 83 19.99 3.19 -15.41
C PRO A 83 21.38 2.66 -15.02
N GLY A 84 22.09 2.05 -15.96
CA GLY A 84 23.41 1.42 -15.75
C GLY A 84 23.39 -0.04 -15.30
N LEU A 85 22.28 -0.54 -14.76
CA LEU A 85 22.12 -1.94 -14.39
C LEU A 85 21.54 -2.78 -15.54
N VAL A 86 21.87 -4.08 -15.55
CA VAL A 86 21.26 -5.08 -16.43
C VAL A 86 20.88 -6.31 -15.58
N PRO A 87 19.64 -6.82 -15.65
CA PRO A 87 19.25 -8.02 -14.93
C PRO A 87 19.88 -9.27 -15.57
N THR A 88 20.45 -10.14 -14.74
CA THR A 88 21.22 -11.31 -15.16
C THR A 88 20.50 -12.63 -14.86
N GLU A 89 19.86 -12.74 -13.71
CA GLU A 89 19.23 -13.96 -13.20
C GLU A 89 18.02 -13.63 -12.32
N LEU A 90 16.98 -14.48 -12.34
CA LEU A 90 16.11 -14.66 -11.18
C LEU A 90 16.63 -15.84 -10.35
N VAL A 91 16.54 -15.74 -9.03
CA VAL A 91 16.83 -16.84 -8.09
C VAL A 91 15.62 -17.06 -7.20
N ALA A 92 15.20 -18.30 -7.01
CA ALA A 92 14.04 -18.64 -6.17
C ALA A 92 14.18 -20.03 -5.54
N THR A 93 13.34 -20.34 -4.57
CA THR A 93 13.08 -21.74 -4.15
C THR A 93 11.90 -22.30 -4.94
N LEU A 94 12.13 -23.37 -5.70
CA LEU A 94 11.08 -24.08 -6.41
C LEU A 94 10.23 -24.91 -5.44
N ALA A 95 8.92 -24.80 -5.52
CA ALA A 95 7.99 -25.76 -4.93
C ALA A 95 7.07 -26.30 -6.04
N LEU A 96 7.22 -27.60 -6.35
CA LEU A 96 6.31 -28.30 -7.27
C LEU A 96 4.92 -28.49 -6.64
N PRO A 97 3.85 -28.57 -7.46
CA PRO A 97 2.55 -29.03 -6.99
C PRO A 97 2.56 -30.55 -6.77
N VAL A 98 1.58 -31.07 -6.03
CA VAL A 98 1.48 -32.52 -5.78
C VAL A 98 1.41 -33.32 -7.08
N ASN A 99 2.09 -34.46 -7.11
CA ASN A 99 2.18 -35.40 -8.23
C ASN A 99 2.95 -34.88 -9.47
N ALA A 100 3.55 -33.69 -9.46
CA ALA A 100 4.52 -33.31 -10.49
C ALA A 100 5.89 -33.99 -10.21
N ALA A 101 6.57 -34.44 -11.27
CA ALA A 101 7.84 -35.16 -11.22
C ALA A 101 9.03 -34.32 -11.74
N GLY A 102 8.87 -32.99 -11.76
CA GLY A 102 9.77 -32.04 -12.42
C GLY A 102 9.15 -31.45 -13.69
N GLY A 103 9.99 -31.00 -14.63
CA GLY A 103 9.53 -30.36 -15.86
C GLY A 103 10.56 -29.44 -16.51
N THR A 104 10.12 -28.40 -17.21
CA THR A 104 10.97 -27.32 -17.76
C THR A 104 10.29 -25.97 -17.56
N LEU A 105 11.08 -24.94 -17.23
CA LEU A 105 10.67 -23.55 -17.24
C LEU A 105 11.32 -22.85 -18.43
N GLU A 106 10.53 -22.25 -19.31
CA GLU A 106 10.96 -21.39 -20.41
C GLU A 106 10.78 -19.92 -20.02
N VAL A 107 11.80 -19.11 -20.30
CA VAL A 107 11.71 -17.65 -20.25
C VAL A 107 11.67 -17.13 -21.68
N SER A 108 10.67 -16.31 -21.98
CA SER A 108 10.50 -15.66 -23.27
C SER A 108 10.31 -14.15 -23.11
N GLN A 109 10.64 -13.40 -24.15
CA GLN A 109 10.31 -11.99 -24.32
C GLN A 109 9.84 -11.83 -25.76
N ASP A 110 8.60 -11.36 -25.94
CA ASP A 110 7.87 -11.49 -27.20
C ASP A 110 7.87 -12.96 -27.67
N GLU A 111 8.17 -13.22 -28.94
CA GLU A 111 8.36 -14.58 -29.49
C GLU A 111 9.75 -15.18 -29.20
N ARG A 112 10.67 -14.43 -28.60
CA ARG A 112 12.07 -14.82 -28.42
C ARG A 112 12.29 -15.49 -27.07
N ILE A 113 12.69 -16.77 -27.10
CA ILE A 113 13.18 -17.49 -25.93
C ILE A 113 14.51 -16.86 -25.47
N ILE A 114 14.60 -16.54 -24.18
CA ILE A 114 15.82 -16.07 -23.49
C ILE A 114 16.56 -17.27 -22.89
N SER A 115 15.85 -18.14 -22.17
CA SER A 115 16.43 -19.31 -21.51
C SER A 115 15.41 -20.44 -21.33
N ARG A 116 15.92 -21.65 -21.08
CA ARG A 116 15.15 -22.82 -20.63
C ARG A 116 15.91 -23.50 -19.51
N VAL A 117 15.21 -23.83 -18.42
CA VAL A 117 15.81 -24.41 -17.20
C VAL A 117 15.02 -25.67 -16.81
N PRO A 118 15.67 -26.82 -16.56
CA PRO A 118 14.98 -27.99 -16.06
C PRO A 118 14.46 -27.76 -14.63
N LEU A 119 13.25 -28.22 -14.35
CA LEU A 119 12.68 -28.20 -13.00
C LEU A 119 12.99 -29.54 -12.31
N PRO A 120 13.72 -29.57 -11.17
CA PRO A 120 13.94 -30.79 -10.39
C PRO A 120 12.62 -31.34 -9.81
N SER A 121 12.65 -32.61 -9.40
CA SER A 121 11.55 -33.35 -8.78
C SER A 121 11.18 -32.92 -7.36
N ASP A 122 12.09 -32.22 -6.68
CA ASP A 122 12.04 -31.91 -5.25
C ASP A 122 12.17 -30.41 -5.00
N GLN A 123 11.80 -29.96 -3.80
CA GLN A 123 11.98 -28.56 -3.40
C GLN A 123 13.47 -28.19 -3.35
N ALA A 124 13.88 -27.27 -4.23
CA ALA A 124 15.28 -26.92 -4.44
C ALA A 124 15.43 -25.46 -4.89
N PRO A 125 16.59 -24.81 -4.64
CA PRO A 125 16.91 -23.53 -5.25
C PRO A 125 17.03 -23.67 -6.78
N ILE A 126 16.54 -22.69 -7.51
CA ILE A 126 16.62 -22.60 -8.98
C ILE A 126 17.13 -21.22 -9.40
N THR A 127 18.03 -21.22 -10.40
CA THR A 127 18.54 -20.00 -11.05
C THR A 127 18.02 -19.97 -12.47
N ILE A 128 17.45 -18.82 -12.87
CA ILE A 128 16.75 -18.63 -14.13
C ILE A 128 17.44 -17.50 -14.90
N PRO A 129 18.26 -17.81 -15.94
CA PRO A 129 19.02 -16.78 -16.65
C PRO A 129 18.12 -15.80 -17.40
N LEU A 130 18.36 -14.51 -17.19
CA LEU A 130 17.77 -13.37 -17.92
C LEU A 130 18.75 -12.74 -18.92
N ALA A 131 20.00 -13.24 -19.00
CA ALA A 131 21.05 -12.68 -19.84
C ALA A 131 20.59 -12.45 -21.30
N GLY A 132 20.67 -11.20 -21.76
CA GLY A 132 20.20 -10.81 -23.08
C GLY A 132 18.69 -10.54 -23.17
N ALA A 133 17.96 -10.41 -22.06
CA ALA A 133 16.69 -9.70 -22.03
C ALA A 133 16.89 -8.24 -22.51
N ARG A 134 15.91 -7.69 -23.24
CA ARG A 134 15.92 -6.28 -23.65
C ARG A 134 15.25 -5.43 -22.58
N ILE A 135 15.93 -4.36 -22.17
CA ILE A 135 15.35 -3.28 -21.37
C ILE A 135 14.62 -2.34 -22.33
N VAL A 136 13.37 -2.00 -22.01
CA VAL A 136 12.53 -1.03 -22.73
C VAL A 136 11.85 -0.17 -21.66
N ASP A 137 11.86 1.15 -21.83
CA ASP A 137 11.25 2.12 -20.90
C ASP A 137 11.62 1.87 -19.43
N SER A 138 12.91 1.60 -19.20
CA SER A 138 13.52 1.26 -17.89
C SER A 138 12.92 0.02 -17.20
N ALA A 139 12.36 -0.92 -17.95
CA ALA A 139 11.86 -2.21 -17.45
C ALA A 139 12.24 -3.39 -18.36
N VAL A 140 12.19 -4.59 -17.81
CA VAL A 140 12.32 -5.87 -18.51
C VAL A 140 11.03 -6.67 -18.33
N THR A 141 10.21 -6.71 -19.38
CA THR A 141 9.03 -7.57 -19.44
C THR A 141 9.43 -8.94 -20.00
N ILE A 142 9.05 -10.00 -19.28
CA ILE A 142 9.28 -11.41 -19.64
C ILE A 142 8.03 -12.25 -19.38
N LEU A 143 7.86 -13.32 -20.15
CA LEU A 143 6.85 -14.35 -19.97
C LEU A 143 7.54 -15.66 -19.56
N LEU A 144 7.25 -16.09 -18.34
CA LEU A 144 7.60 -17.42 -17.83
C LEU A 144 6.53 -18.43 -18.29
N ARG A 145 6.97 -19.60 -18.77
CA ARG A 145 6.11 -20.75 -19.07
C ARG A 145 6.66 -22.00 -18.42
N SER A 146 5.90 -22.64 -17.55
CA SER A 146 6.22 -23.98 -17.04
C SER A 146 5.62 -25.05 -17.94
N TYR A 147 6.33 -26.16 -18.06
CA TYR A 147 5.87 -27.40 -18.69
C TYR A 147 6.15 -28.52 -17.68
N LEU A 148 5.13 -28.94 -16.93
CA LEU A 148 5.26 -29.92 -15.85
C LEU A 148 5.17 -31.35 -16.37
N THR A 149 6.04 -32.21 -15.86
CA THR A 149 5.98 -33.66 -16.07
C THR A 149 5.12 -34.28 -14.97
N VAL A 150 4.14 -35.11 -15.33
CA VAL A 150 3.31 -35.90 -14.39
C VAL A 150 3.46 -37.40 -14.67
N PRO A 151 3.31 -38.29 -13.66
CA PRO A 151 3.30 -39.74 -13.87
C PRO A 151 2.18 -40.21 -14.80
N ASP A 152 2.45 -41.28 -15.57
CA ASP A 152 1.45 -41.90 -16.44
C ASP A 152 0.18 -42.28 -15.68
N GLY A 153 -0.97 -41.82 -16.18
CA GLY A 153 -2.28 -42.06 -15.57
C GLY A 153 -2.70 -41.07 -14.47
N TYR A 154 -1.81 -40.17 -14.02
CA TYR A 154 -2.17 -39.10 -13.08
C TYR A 154 -2.69 -37.87 -13.84
N CYS A 155 -4.01 -37.69 -13.85
CA CYS A 155 -4.69 -36.59 -14.56
C CYS A 155 -5.62 -35.76 -13.67
N VAL A 156 -5.66 -36.06 -12.36
CA VAL A 156 -6.21 -35.16 -11.35
C VAL A 156 -5.13 -34.13 -11.02
N PHE A 157 -5.09 -33.06 -11.81
CA PHE A 157 -4.32 -31.87 -11.45
C PHE A 157 -5.12 -31.05 -10.43
N ASP A 158 -4.54 -30.78 -9.26
CA ASP A 158 -5.14 -29.89 -8.27
C ASP A 158 -4.94 -28.43 -8.72
N ALA A 159 -5.96 -27.84 -9.32
CA ALA A 159 -5.93 -26.46 -9.78
C ALA A 159 -5.72 -25.42 -8.66
N SER A 160 -5.96 -25.78 -7.39
CA SER A 160 -5.64 -24.92 -6.25
C SER A 160 -4.15 -24.94 -5.86
N ASN A 161 -3.38 -25.90 -6.39
CA ASN A 161 -1.96 -26.07 -6.14
C ASN A 161 -1.12 -25.82 -7.41
N PRO A 162 -0.66 -24.58 -7.63
CA PRO A 162 0.23 -24.22 -8.75
C PRO A 162 1.69 -24.62 -8.47
N LEU A 163 2.51 -24.61 -9.53
CA LEU A 163 3.96 -24.48 -9.39
C LEU A 163 4.27 -23.13 -8.74
N ARG A 164 5.16 -23.09 -7.72
CA ARG A 164 5.56 -21.85 -7.06
C ARG A 164 7.07 -21.62 -7.12
N LEU A 165 7.46 -20.38 -7.39
CA LEU A 165 8.82 -19.85 -7.20
C LEU A 165 8.75 -18.94 -5.97
N VAL A 166 9.16 -19.48 -4.81
CA VAL A 166 9.02 -18.86 -3.49
C VAL A 166 10.28 -18.10 -3.12
N GLY A 167 10.13 -16.91 -2.56
CA GLY A 167 11.26 -16.07 -2.13
C GLY A 167 12.10 -15.62 -3.32
N THR A 168 11.45 -15.23 -4.42
CA THR A 168 12.14 -14.86 -5.66
C THR A 168 12.87 -13.53 -5.52
N GLU A 169 14.12 -13.52 -5.96
CA GLU A 169 15.00 -12.37 -6.07
C GLU A 169 15.47 -12.19 -7.52
N ILE A 170 15.82 -10.96 -7.88
CA ILE A 170 16.44 -10.60 -9.15
C ILE A 170 17.87 -10.11 -8.90
N ARG A 171 18.81 -10.62 -9.69
CA ARG A 171 20.23 -10.24 -9.67
C ARG A 171 20.51 -9.31 -10.83
N TYR A 172 21.26 -8.25 -10.57
CA TYR A 172 21.73 -7.31 -11.57
C TYR A 172 23.26 -7.36 -11.69
N SER A 173 23.77 -6.85 -12.80
CA SER A 173 25.19 -6.54 -13.00
C SER A 173 25.35 -5.11 -13.54
N GLY A 174 26.50 -4.50 -13.28
CA GLY A 174 26.77 -3.10 -13.59
C GLY A 174 26.61 -2.22 -12.36
N GLN A 175 26.75 -0.90 -12.53
CA GLN A 175 26.61 0.09 -11.48
C GLN A 175 25.46 1.04 -11.84
N GLU A 176 24.64 1.42 -10.86
CA GLU A 176 23.65 2.49 -11.00
C GLU A 176 24.31 3.78 -11.50
N LEU A 177 23.71 4.44 -12.51
CA LEU A 177 24.12 5.76 -12.94
C LEU A 177 23.43 6.83 -12.08
N ALA A 178 24.23 7.77 -11.57
CA ALA A 178 23.73 8.94 -10.86
C ALA A 178 22.81 9.81 -11.76
N PRO A 179 21.72 10.40 -11.21
CA PRO A 179 20.87 11.30 -11.96
C PRO A 179 21.61 12.58 -12.34
N THR A 180 21.54 12.98 -13.61
CA THR A 180 22.17 14.22 -14.11
C THR A 180 21.15 15.32 -14.44
N THR A 181 19.87 14.95 -14.53
CA THR A 181 18.75 15.86 -14.72
C THR A 181 17.71 15.70 -13.62
N VAL A 182 16.81 16.69 -13.48
CA VAL A 182 15.66 16.61 -12.56
C VAL A 182 14.67 15.50 -13.02
N ALA A 183 14.58 15.23 -14.32
CA ALA A 183 13.78 14.12 -14.86
C ALA A 183 14.28 12.74 -14.37
N ASP A 184 15.61 12.54 -14.32
CA ASP A 184 16.23 11.28 -13.89
C ASP A 184 16.19 11.05 -12.36
N PHE A 185 15.85 12.08 -11.58
CA PHE A 185 16.07 12.06 -10.12
C PHE A 185 15.30 10.95 -9.40
N LEU A 186 14.05 10.71 -9.78
CA LEU A 186 13.19 9.66 -9.22
C LEU A 186 13.33 8.36 -10.03
N PRO A 187 14.11 7.36 -9.54
CA PRO A 187 14.52 6.20 -10.34
C PRO A 187 13.41 5.15 -10.50
N PRO A 188 13.55 4.16 -11.38
CA PRO A 188 12.62 3.03 -11.51
C PRO A 188 12.41 2.21 -10.22
N VAL A 189 13.42 2.11 -9.35
CA VAL A 189 13.37 1.43 -8.05
C VAL A 189 13.85 2.37 -6.95
N LEU A 190 13.02 2.58 -5.92
CA LEU A 190 13.31 3.48 -4.79
C LEU A 190 13.00 2.79 -3.45
N GLN A 191 14.04 2.47 -2.67
CA GLN A 191 13.85 1.88 -1.34
C GLN A 191 13.51 2.93 -0.28
N ARG A 192 14.14 4.10 -0.33
CA ARG A 192 13.94 5.18 0.66
C ARG A 192 13.88 6.56 0.01
N LEU A 193 12.94 7.38 0.45
CA LEU A 193 12.98 8.82 0.28
C LEU A 193 13.24 9.49 1.64
N THR A 194 14.27 10.31 1.71
CA THR A 194 14.61 11.11 2.90
C THR A 194 14.26 12.56 2.62
N LEU A 195 13.29 13.12 3.35
CA LEU A 195 12.88 14.52 3.25
C LEU A 195 13.55 15.34 4.36
N ALA A 196 14.36 16.32 3.98
CA ALA A 196 15.02 17.24 4.89
C ALA A 196 14.32 18.62 4.88
N VAL A 197 13.88 19.06 6.06
CA VAL A 197 13.16 20.33 6.30
C VAL A 197 13.81 21.09 7.46
N PRO A 198 13.59 22.41 7.64
CA PRO A 198 14.08 23.11 8.83
C PRO A 198 13.53 22.53 10.15
N SER A 199 14.22 22.71 11.28
CA SER A 199 13.73 22.26 12.60
C SER A 199 12.46 22.97 13.10
N ASN A 200 12.18 24.17 12.59
CA ASN A 200 10.85 24.79 12.69
C ASN A 200 10.31 25.03 11.28
N PRO A 201 9.75 24.00 10.63
CA PRO A 201 9.32 24.09 9.24
C PRO A 201 8.09 24.98 9.11
N SER A 202 8.04 25.81 8.08
CA SER A 202 6.88 26.63 7.77
C SER A 202 5.67 25.77 7.38
N ARG A 203 4.49 26.40 7.31
CA ARG A 203 3.28 25.76 6.77
C ARG A 203 3.47 25.29 5.33
N ALA A 204 4.19 26.05 4.50
CA ALA A 204 4.43 25.72 3.10
C ALA A 204 5.51 24.64 2.92
N GLU A 205 6.55 24.64 3.76
CA GLU A 205 7.55 23.57 3.80
C GLU A 205 6.94 22.25 4.28
N SER A 206 6.05 22.33 5.28
CA SER A 206 5.25 21.21 5.79
C SER A 206 4.29 20.65 4.73
N ASP A 207 3.62 21.52 3.98
CA ASP A 207 2.71 21.14 2.89
C ASP A 207 3.46 20.45 1.74
N ALA A 208 4.57 21.04 1.30
CA ALA A 208 5.44 20.44 0.30
C ALA A 208 5.99 19.07 0.73
N ALA A 209 6.40 18.92 2.00
CA ALA A 209 6.85 17.64 2.54
C ALA A 209 5.74 16.58 2.56
N ALA A 210 4.53 16.94 3.00
CA ALA A 210 3.37 16.05 2.99
C ALA A 210 2.98 15.60 1.57
N HIS A 211 2.92 16.54 0.62
CA HIS A 211 2.62 16.27 -0.79
C HIS A 211 3.68 15.37 -1.45
N LEU A 212 4.97 15.64 -1.22
CA LEU A 212 6.06 14.82 -1.78
C LEU A 212 6.06 13.41 -1.20
N ALA A 213 5.78 13.27 0.09
CA ALA A 213 5.67 11.98 0.76
C ALA A 213 4.51 11.13 0.19
N THR A 214 3.30 11.69 0.08
CA THR A 214 2.14 10.97 -0.47
C THR A 214 2.30 10.69 -1.96
N ALA A 215 2.76 11.66 -2.77
CA ALA A 215 3.00 11.44 -4.19
C ALA A 215 4.06 10.36 -4.46
N THR A 216 5.10 10.28 -3.63
CA THR A 216 6.11 9.20 -3.72
C THR A 216 5.50 7.84 -3.38
N VAL A 217 4.74 7.73 -2.28
CA VAL A 217 4.06 6.47 -1.93
C VAL A 217 3.04 6.06 -2.99
N ALA A 218 2.36 7.01 -3.66
CA ALA A 218 1.48 6.72 -4.79
C ALA A 218 2.26 6.21 -6.02
N ARG A 219 3.38 6.86 -6.38
CA ARG A 219 4.25 6.49 -7.52
C ARG A 219 4.90 5.11 -7.34
N TYR A 220 5.30 4.76 -6.12
CA TYR A 220 6.07 3.55 -5.82
C TYR A 220 5.30 2.48 -5.02
N GLY A 221 3.98 2.61 -4.86
CA GLY A 221 3.16 1.82 -3.92
C GLY A 221 3.55 0.34 -3.72
N PRO A 222 3.66 -0.48 -4.79
CA PRO A 222 4.05 -1.89 -4.67
C PRO A 222 5.46 -2.14 -4.09
N GLN A 223 6.41 -1.22 -4.29
CA GLN A 223 7.81 -1.33 -3.81
C GLN A 223 7.94 -1.10 -2.30
N ARG A 224 6.90 -0.55 -1.65
CA ARG A 224 6.86 -0.23 -0.21
C ARG A 224 7.96 0.74 0.25
N THR A 225 8.31 1.73 -0.57
CA THR A 225 9.31 2.77 -0.25
C THR A 225 9.13 3.37 1.15
N GLU A 226 10.23 3.40 1.91
CA GLU A 226 10.34 4.06 3.22
C GLU A 226 10.38 5.58 3.04
N ILE A 227 9.67 6.33 3.88
CA ILE A 227 9.68 7.80 3.89
C ILE A 227 10.18 8.27 5.25
N ASP A 228 11.34 8.89 5.31
CA ASP A 228 11.87 9.50 6.54
C ASP A 228 11.84 11.04 6.47
N ILE A 229 11.73 11.68 7.63
CA ILE A 229 11.76 13.13 7.80
C ILE A 229 12.82 13.50 8.84
N ILE A 230 13.80 14.30 8.38
CA ILE A 230 14.99 14.75 9.11
C ILE A 230 15.12 16.28 9.11
N SER A 231 15.87 16.84 10.06
CA SER A 231 16.21 18.27 10.02
C SER A 231 17.33 18.55 9.00
N ALA A 232 17.17 19.62 8.24
CA ALA A 232 18.14 20.18 7.30
C ALA A 232 19.20 21.08 7.95
N ASP A 233 19.20 21.25 9.28
CA ASP A 233 20.14 22.13 10.00
C ASP A 233 21.56 21.52 10.13
N GLY A 234 21.69 20.22 9.83
CA GLY A 234 22.96 19.49 9.79
C GLY A 234 23.46 19.22 8.37
N VAL A 235 24.70 18.74 8.26
CA VAL A 235 25.19 18.15 7.02
C VAL A 235 24.46 16.83 6.79
N LEU A 236 23.83 16.67 5.63
CA LEU A 236 23.19 15.41 5.26
C LEU A 236 24.23 14.28 5.17
N SER A 237 23.92 13.14 5.80
CA SER A 237 24.64 11.89 5.54
C SER A 237 24.57 11.54 4.05
N PRO A 238 25.64 11.04 3.42
CA PRO A 238 25.57 10.52 2.06
C PRO A 238 24.46 9.47 1.94
N PRO A 239 23.63 9.51 0.88
CA PRO A 239 22.56 8.52 0.68
C PRO A 239 23.14 7.11 0.54
N VAL A 240 22.37 6.10 0.93
CA VAL A 240 22.68 4.69 0.64
C VAL A 240 22.17 4.30 -0.76
N PRO A 241 22.55 3.13 -1.32
CA PRO A 241 22.04 2.70 -2.62
C PRO A 241 20.52 2.61 -2.62
N LEU A 242 19.89 3.06 -3.71
CA LEU A 242 18.42 3.14 -3.85
C LEU A 242 17.72 4.08 -2.84
N GLU A 243 18.45 4.98 -2.18
CA GLU A 243 17.91 6.17 -1.50
C GLU A 243 17.86 7.37 -2.46
N ARG A 244 16.92 8.29 -2.22
CA ARG A 244 16.96 9.66 -2.74
C ARG A 244 16.70 10.66 -1.61
N GLN A 245 17.38 11.80 -1.65
CA GLN A 245 17.30 12.85 -0.62
C GLN A 245 16.74 14.13 -1.23
N ILE A 246 15.70 14.71 -0.62
CA ILE A 246 15.13 16.00 -1.02
C ILE A 246 15.25 16.98 0.14
N VAL A 247 15.85 18.14 -0.11
CA VAL A 247 15.85 19.29 0.81
C VAL A 247 14.72 20.22 0.39
N ILE A 248 13.85 20.59 1.33
CA ILE A 248 12.75 21.53 1.12
C ILE A 248 13.03 22.76 1.97
N ARG A 249 13.00 23.95 1.38
CA ARG A 249 13.17 25.21 2.12
C ARG A 249 12.53 26.42 1.45
N GLU A 250 12.14 27.41 2.22
CA GLU A 250 11.86 28.74 1.70
C GLU A 250 13.14 29.48 1.25
N GLY A 251 12.99 30.38 0.26
CA GLY A 251 14.03 31.26 -0.24
C GLY A 251 13.64 32.02 -1.52
N ASP A 252 14.36 33.11 -1.82
CA ASP A 252 14.02 34.06 -2.90
C ASP A 252 14.12 33.50 -4.33
N ALA A 253 14.73 32.32 -4.50
CA ALA A 253 14.98 31.69 -5.80
C ALA A 253 14.12 30.42 -5.95
N PRO A 254 12.95 30.50 -6.63
CA PRO A 254 12.09 29.34 -6.84
C PRO A 254 12.72 28.36 -7.85
N GLY A 255 12.61 27.07 -7.55
CA GLY A 255 13.03 26.00 -8.46
C GLY A 255 13.24 24.64 -7.80
N VAL A 256 13.56 23.67 -8.65
CA VAL A 256 13.91 22.29 -8.34
C VAL A 256 15.28 22.03 -8.96
N ARG A 257 16.31 21.69 -8.16
CA ARG A 257 17.68 21.53 -8.65
C ARG A 257 18.48 20.45 -7.93
N LEU A 258 19.33 19.74 -8.66
CA LEU A 258 20.32 18.83 -8.10
C LEU A 258 21.39 19.66 -7.35
N ASP A 259 21.79 19.22 -6.16
CA ASP A 259 22.72 19.90 -5.26
C ASP A 259 23.51 18.92 -4.37
N GLY A 260 24.60 19.39 -3.77
CA GLY A 260 25.45 18.64 -2.85
C GLY A 260 26.64 17.91 -3.52
N PRO A 261 27.57 17.37 -2.71
CA PRO A 261 28.84 16.79 -3.17
C PRO A 261 28.80 15.27 -3.39
N ASN A 262 27.67 14.62 -3.11
CA ASN A 262 27.54 13.16 -3.14
C ASN A 262 27.40 12.64 -4.58
N ALA A 263 27.83 11.39 -4.82
CA ALA A 263 27.72 10.75 -6.14
C ALA A 263 26.26 10.70 -6.65
N VAL A 264 25.31 10.39 -5.76
CA VAL A 264 23.89 10.72 -5.97
C VAL A 264 23.63 12.08 -5.33
N PRO A 265 23.39 13.16 -6.12
CA PRO A 265 23.08 14.47 -5.55
C PRO A 265 21.72 14.46 -4.84
N ALA A 266 21.58 15.34 -3.84
CA ALA A 266 20.28 15.65 -3.26
C ALA A 266 19.51 16.58 -4.21
N LEU A 267 18.18 16.63 -4.08
CA LEU A 267 17.34 17.58 -4.80
C LEU A 267 16.94 18.72 -3.86
N LEU A 268 17.36 19.95 -4.13
CA LEU A 268 16.79 21.12 -3.47
C LEU A 268 15.50 21.54 -4.17
N ILE A 269 14.43 21.64 -3.40
CA ILE A 269 13.16 22.28 -3.75
C ILE A 269 13.07 23.58 -2.94
N ALA A 270 13.03 24.71 -3.64
CA ALA A 270 13.05 26.04 -3.03
C ALA A 270 12.04 27.00 -3.67
N GLY A 271 11.71 28.08 -2.96
CA GLY A 271 10.88 29.18 -3.46
C GLY A 271 10.21 29.97 -2.33
N SER A 272 9.31 30.88 -2.70
CA SER A 272 8.39 31.49 -1.72
C SER A 272 7.35 30.46 -1.23
N PRO A 273 6.60 30.76 -0.14
CA PRO A 273 5.48 29.92 0.31
C PRO A 273 4.47 29.56 -0.80
N ALA A 274 4.28 30.43 -1.80
CA ALA A 274 3.38 30.21 -2.93
C ALA A 274 4.01 29.40 -4.07
N ASP A 275 5.33 29.44 -4.21
CA ASP A 275 6.06 28.73 -5.27
C ASP A 275 6.37 27.28 -4.88
N LEU A 276 6.64 27.02 -3.59
CA LEU A 276 7.03 25.71 -3.06
C LEU A 276 6.05 24.60 -3.46
N ALA A 277 4.74 24.85 -3.36
CA ALA A 277 3.72 23.88 -3.75
C ALA A 277 3.80 23.52 -5.25
N ASN A 278 4.15 24.47 -6.12
CA ASN A 278 4.34 24.23 -7.55
C ASN A 278 5.64 23.45 -7.82
N GLN A 279 6.73 23.79 -7.14
CA GLN A 279 8.01 23.09 -7.27
C GLN A 279 7.91 21.63 -6.78
N ALA A 280 7.25 21.40 -5.64
CA ALA A 280 6.97 20.07 -5.11
C ALA A 280 6.12 19.22 -6.07
N ARG A 281 5.12 19.82 -6.73
CA ARG A 281 4.24 19.14 -7.69
C ARG A 281 4.94 18.68 -8.97
N LEU A 282 6.10 19.25 -9.33
CA LEU A 282 6.81 18.92 -10.57
C LEU A 282 7.11 17.42 -10.66
N LEU A 283 7.71 16.84 -9.62
CA LEU A 283 8.09 15.41 -9.54
C LEU A 283 6.90 14.45 -9.62
N SER A 284 5.72 14.92 -9.23
CA SER A 284 4.46 14.17 -9.26
C SER A 284 3.66 14.38 -10.55
N SER A 285 4.24 15.05 -11.56
CA SER A 285 3.56 15.40 -12.81
C SER A 285 4.33 14.93 -14.03
N ASP A 286 3.62 14.70 -15.13
CA ASP A 286 4.19 14.31 -16.44
C ASP A 286 5.22 15.33 -16.97
N LEU A 287 5.15 16.59 -16.50
CA LEU A 287 6.13 17.64 -16.83
C LEU A 287 7.53 17.38 -16.23
N SER A 288 7.67 16.45 -15.28
CA SER A 288 8.99 16.01 -14.80
C SER A 288 9.85 15.43 -15.93
N GLU A 289 9.26 14.74 -16.91
CA GLU A 289 9.98 14.18 -18.06
C GLU A 289 10.62 15.25 -18.96
N LEU A 290 10.10 16.49 -18.91
CA LEU A 290 10.64 17.62 -19.66
C LEU A 290 11.77 18.35 -18.90
N ALA A 291 12.04 17.99 -17.64
CA ALA A 291 13.05 18.61 -16.79
C ALA A 291 14.47 18.06 -17.05
N VAL A 292 14.86 18.01 -18.33
CA VAL A 292 16.08 17.39 -18.89
C VAL A 292 17.37 18.20 -18.64
N GLN A 293 17.45 18.91 -17.51
CA GLN A 293 18.59 19.67 -17.03
C GLN A 293 18.74 19.46 -15.51
N SER A 294 19.90 19.78 -14.93
CA SER A 294 20.13 19.68 -13.48
C SER A 294 19.35 20.69 -12.62
N SER A 295 18.62 21.60 -13.25
CA SER A 295 17.74 22.58 -12.60
C SER A 295 16.53 22.89 -13.49
N ALA A 296 15.37 23.03 -12.88
CA ALA A 296 14.10 23.38 -13.52
C ALA A 296 13.28 24.31 -12.60
N VAL A 297 12.32 25.04 -13.18
CA VAL A 297 11.37 25.87 -12.42
C VAL A 297 9.97 25.55 -12.92
N ALA A 298 9.11 25.04 -12.04
CA ALA A 298 7.71 24.82 -12.33
C ALA A 298 6.95 26.16 -12.30
N GLY A 299 6.13 26.41 -13.33
CA GLY A 299 5.06 27.41 -13.25
C GLY A 299 3.88 26.90 -12.40
N PRO A 300 2.71 27.56 -12.44
CA PRO A 300 1.53 27.12 -11.70
C PRO A 300 1.10 25.70 -12.09
N LEU A 301 1.16 24.75 -11.14
CA LEU A 301 0.76 23.35 -11.31
C LEU A 301 -0.45 23.03 -10.43
N ALA A 302 -1.57 22.69 -11.07
CA ALA A 302 -2.79 22.21 -10.44
C ALA A 302 -3.03 20.75 -10.82
N VAL A 303 -2.64 19.82 -9.94
CA VAL A 303 -3.05 18.42 -10.02
C VAL A 303 -4.44 18.33 -9.37
N VAL A 304 -5.48 18.06 -10.16
CA VAL A 304 -6.85 17.87 -9.66
C VAL A 304 -7.20 16.38 -9.79
N PRO A 305 -7.26 15.62 -8.67
CA PRO A 305 -7.55 14.19 -8.72
C PRO A 305 -8.86 13.87 -9.46
N GLN A 306 -8.76 13.12 -10.55
CA GLN A 306 -9.92 12.71 -11.35
C GLN A 306 -10.52 11.43 -10.76
N LEU A 307 -11.62 11.58 -10.01
CA LEU A 307 -12.34 10.43 -9.46
C LEU A 307 -13.21 9.75 -10.53
N PRO A 308 -13.35 8.40 -10.51
CA PRO A 308 -14.32 7.71 -11.33
C PRO A 308 -15.75 8.19 -11.06
N SER A 309 -16.52 8.40 -12.13
CA SER A 309 -17.95 8.71 -12.07
C SER A 309 -18.75 7.61 -11.38
N ASP A 310 -19.97 7.94 -10.91
CA ASP A 310 -20.89 7.01 -10.24
C ASP A 310 -21.21 5.75 -11.06
N ARG A 311 -21.04 5.81 -12.38
CA ARG A 311 -20.89 4.65 -13.26
C ARG A 311 -19.48 4.59 -13.84
N THR A 312 -18.82 3.44 -13.71
CA THR A 312 -17.47 3.15 -14.21
C THR A 312 -17.37 1.71 -14.75
N THR A 313 -16.19 1.24 -15.11
CA THR A 313 -15.91 -0.17 -15.46
C THR A 313 -14.72 -0.69 -14.67
N ILE A 314 -14.61 -2.01 -14.48
CA ILE A 314 -13.49 -2.60 -13.72
C ILE A 314 -12.12 -2.26 -14.36
N ARG A 315 -12.07 -2.10 -15.69
CA ARG A 315 -10.89 -1.62 -16.42
C ARG A 315 -10.48 -0.20 -16.04
N ARG A 316 -11.43 0.70 -15.79
CA ARG A 316 -11.16 2.05 -15.27
C ARG A 316 -10.76 2.05 -13.78
N LEU A 317 -11.10 0.99 -13.04
CA LEU A 317 -10.56 0.71 -11.70
C LEU A 317 -9.22 -0.07 -11.76
N GLY A 318 -8.59 -0.17 -12.94
CA GLY A 318 -7.28 -0.79 -13.14
C GLY A 318 -7.28 -2.31 -13.26
N GLN A 319 -8.44 -2.96 -13.45
CA GLN A 319 -8.57 -4.40 -13.70
C GLN A 319 -8.91 -4.63 -15.19
N PRO A 320 -7.94 -4.94 -16.07
CA PRO A 320 -8.15 -4.97 -17.52
C PRO A 320 -9.14 -6.06 -18.00
N GLY A 321 -9.49 -6.99 -17.10
CA GLY A 321 -10.27 -8.21 -17.31
C GLY A 321 -9.59 -9.33 -16.51
N VAL A 322 -10.35 -10.33 -16.08
CA VAL A 322 -9.82 -11.48 -15.32
C VAL A 322 -10.25 -12.78 -15.98
N ASN A 323 -9.37 -13.78 -15.99
CA ASN A 323 -9.72 -15.13 -16.44
C ASN A 323 -9.04 -16.21 -15.58
N ALA A 324 -9.61 -17.40 -15.58
CA ALA A 324 -9.06 -18.61 -14.97
C ALA A 324 -9.42 -19.82 -15.84
N THR A 325 -8.56 -20.83 -15.88
CA THR A 325 -8.79 -22.07 -16.63
C THR A 325 -8.52 -23.26 -15.74
N ASP A 326 -9.50 -24.15 -15.63
CA ASP A 326 -9.57 -25.29 -14.70
C ASP A 326 -10.19 -26.50 -15.42
N LEU A 327 -10.00 -27.71 -14.91
CA LEU A 327 -10.66 -28.90 -15.46
C LEU A 327 -12.15 -28.96 -15.09
N VAL A 328 -12.58 -28.37 -13.98
CA VAL A 328 -13.96 -28.50 -13.47
C VAL A 328 -14.49 -27.20 -12.86
N ASN A 329 -13.70 -26.47 -12.07
CA ASN A 329 -14.23 -25.40 -11.21
C ASN A 329 -13.48 -24.04 -11.33
N PRO A 330 -13.38 -23.43 -12.52
CA PRO A 330 -12.64 -22.19 -12.69
C PRO A 330 -13.30 -21.05 -11.91
N ARG A 331 -12.49 -20.33 -11.13
CA ARG A 331 -12.89 -19.18 -10.32
C ARG A 331 -12.02 -17.97 -10.65
N VAL A 332 -12.66 -16.81 -10.76
CA VAL A 332 -12.01 -15.49 -10.82
C VAL A 332 -12.52 -14.62 -9.68
N THR A 333 -11.68 -13.70 -9.21
CA THR A 333 -12.05 -12.68 -8.22
C THR A 333 -11.91 -11.30 -8.89
N VAL A 334 -12.94 -10.48 -8.78
CA VAL A 334 -12.97 -9.09 -9.25
C VAL A 334 -12.90 -8.19 -8.01
N PRO A 335 -11.74 -7.55 -7.73
CA PRO A 335 -11.61 -6.65 -6.59
C PRO A 335 -12.26 -5.28 -6.89
N LEU A 336 -13.22 -4.92 -6.06
CA LEU A 336 -13.97 -3.67 -6.05
C LEU A 336 -13.50 -2.84 -4.85
N ASP A 337 -12.39 -2.15 -5.06
CA ASP A 337 -11.64 -1.37 -4.06
C ASP A 337 -12.20 0.08 -4.00
N GLN A 338 -12.76 0.47 -2.85
CA GLN A 338 -13.36 1.81 -2.69
C GLN A 338 -12.32 2.94 -2.81
N THR A 339 -11.04 2.66 -2.52
CA THR A 339 -9.97 3.67 -2.65
C THR A 339 -9.67 4.03 -4.10
N ARG A 340 -9.92 3.10 -5.04
CA ARG A 340 -9.84 3.35 -6.49
C ARG A 340 -11.04 4.12 -7.03
N ILE A 341 -12.16 4.11 -6.31
CA ILE A 341 -13.31 4.98 -6.56
C ILE A 341 -13.10 6.35 -5.89
N GLY A 342 -12.21 6.41 -4.89
CA GLY A 342 -11.75 7.62 -4.19
C GLY A 342 -12.84 8.34 -3.41
N ARG A 343 -13.88 7.62 -2.98
CA ARG A 343 -14.93 8.04 -2.06
C ARG A 343 -15.55 6.81 -1.39
N SER A 344 -16.12 6.98 -0.20
CA SER A 344 -17.02 5.97 0.37
C SER A 344 -18.25 5.78 -0.52
N VAL A 345 -18.66 4.52 -0.77
CA VAL A 345 -19.79 4.19 -1.66
C VAL A 345 -20.90 3.41 -0.97
N ALA A 346 -22.12 3.57 -1.49
CA ALA A 346 -23.33 2.83 -1.15
C ALA A 346 -24.00 2.33 -2.45
N GLY A 347 -25.05 1.50 -2.31
CA GLY A 347 -25.86 1.05 -3.45
C GLY A 347 -25.08 0.36 -4.59
N VAL A 348 -24.02 -0.38 -4.28
CA VAL A 348 -23.08 -0.91 -5.29
C VAL A 348 -23.73 -1.99 -6.15
N ARG A 349 -23.64 -1.83 -7.49
CA ARG A 349 -24.21 -2.74 -8.49
C ARG A 349 -23.18 -3.06 -9.56
N VAL A 350 -23.11 -4.32 -10.00
CA VAL A 350 -22.16 -4.78 -11.01
C VAL A 350 -22.92 -5.38 -12.19
N HIS A 351 -22.73 -4.82 -13.38
CA HIS A 351 -23.15 -5.43 -14.64
C HIS A 351 -22.06 -6.42 -15.08
N LEU A 352 -22.13 -7.63 -14.53
CA LEU A 352 -21.18 -8.70 -14.80
C LEU A 352 -21.30 -9.12 -16.27
N GLN A 353 -20.22 -8.90 -17.02
CA GLN A 353 -20.09 -9.27 -18.43
C GLN A 353 -18.90 -10.21 -18.62
N GLY A 354 -19.07 -11.25 -19.43
CA GLY A 354 -18.01 -12.23 -19.66
C GLY A 354 -18.50 -13.51 -20.31
N SER A 355 -17.69 -14.57 -20.23
CA SER A 355 -18.01 -15.87 -20.79
C SER A 355 -17.28 -17.03 -20.11
N TYR A 356 -17.75 -18.25 -20.37
CA TYR A 356 -17.11 -19.50 -19.97
C TYR A 356 -17.22 -20.55 -21.08
N THR A 357 -16.33 -21.54 -21.09
CA THR A 357 -16.42 -22.69 -22.02
C THR A 357 -17.77 -23.39 -21.83
N PRO A 358 -18.63 -23.49 -22.87
CA PRO A 358 -19.92 -24.19 -22.75
C PRO A 358 -19.72 -25.66 -22.35
N LEU A 359 -20.48 -26.12 -21.35
CA LEU A 359 -20.30 -27.48 -20.82
C LEU A 359 -20.77 -28.55 -21.82
N PRO A 360 -20.03 -29.67 -21.98
CA PRO A 360 -20.47 -30.79 -22.79
C PRO A 360 -21.66 -31.51 -22.14
N ALA A 361 -22.50 -32.17 -22.95
CA ALA A 361 -23.75 -32.80 -22.50
C ALA A 361 -23.61 -33.94 -21.45
N GLY A 362 -22.39 -34.31 -21.05
CA GLY A 362 -22.10 -35.21 -19.94
C GLY A 362 -21.84 -34.54 -18.59
N LEU A 363 -21.82 -33.19 -18.55
CA LEU A 363 -21.73 -32.37 -17.34
C LEU A 363 -22.99 -31.52 -17.17
N ALA A 364 -23.34 -31.28 -15.91
CA ALA A 364 -24.19 -30.17 -15.50
C ALA A 364 -23.34 -29.17 -14.72
N GLY A 365 -23.76 -27.91 -14.65
CA GLY A 365 -23.06 -26.90 -13.87
C GLY A 365 -23.90 -25.67 -13.56
N GLN A 366 -23.31 -24.79 -12.77
CA GLN A 366 -23.86 -23.51 -12.38
C GLN A 366 -22.77 -22.43 -12.43
N VAL A 367 -23.17 -21.20 -12.69
CA VAL A 367 -22.34 -20.04 -12.33
C VAL A 367 -22.78 -19.58 -10.94
N THR A 368 -21.82 -19.32 -10.06
CA THR A 368 -22.03 -18.76 -8.72
C THR A 368 -21.30 -17.42 -8.59
N VAL A 369 -21.92 -16.49 -7.86
CA VAL A 369 -21.34 -15.17 -7.56
C VAL A 369 -21.48 -14.90 -6.07
N SER A 370 -20.38 -14.51 -5.41
CA SER A 370 -20.32 -14.30 -3.96
C SER A 370 -19.42 -13.14 -3.55
N VAL A 371 -19.64 -12.60 -2.35
CA VAL A 371 -18.75 -11.66 -1.66
C VAL A 371 -18.52 -12.20 -0.24
N ALA A 372 -17.25 -12.25 0.20
CA ALA A 372 -16.86 -12.79 1.51
C ALA A 372 -17.42 -14.20 1.81
N GLY A 373 -17.62 -15.02 0.77
CA GLY A 373 -18.24 -16.34 0.86
C GLY A 373 -19.77 -16.36 0.92
N GLU A 374 -20.45 -15.21 1.03
CA GLU A 374 -21.90 -15.14 0.90
C GLU A 374 -22.34 -15.13 -0.56
N MET A 375 -23.21 -16.06 -0.95
CA MET A 375 -23.71 -16.20 -2.32
C MET A 375 -24.77 -15.15 -2.65
N LEU A 376 -24.41 -14.18 -3.50
CA LEU A 376 -25.30 -13.14 -4.01
C LEU A 376 -26.21 -13.65 -5.12
N ALA A 377 -25.68 -14.50 -6.01
CA ALA A 377 -26.42 -15.04 -7.14
C ALA A 377 -25.92 -16.44 -7.55
N ARG A 378 -26.83 -17.20 -8.18
CA ARG A 378 -26.51 -18.47 -8.86
C ARG A 378 -27.47 -18.70 -10.03
N TRP A 379 -26.98 -19.28 -11.12
CA TRP A 379 -27.81 -19.74 -12.24
C TRP A 379 -27.18 -20.97 -12.90
N ALA A 380 -27.97 -21.78 -13.61
CA ALA A 380 -27.45 -22.93 -14.35
C ALA A 380 -26.60 -22.48 -15.55
N THR A 381 -25.61 -23.28 -15.94
CA THR A 381 -24.83 -23.02 -17.17
C THR A 381 -25.70 -23.18 -18.42
N GLU A 382 -25.51 -22.28 -19.38
CA GLU A 382 -26.24 -22.20 -20.65
C GLU A 382 -25.33 -22.60 -21.83
N PRO A 383 -25.87 -23.18 -22.94
CA PRO A 383 -25.07 -23.54 -24.12
C PRO A 383 -24.40 -22.35 -24.85
N SER A 384 -24.79 -21.12 -24.51
CA SER A 384 -24.20 -19.88 -25.02
C SER A 384 -22.79 -19.63 -24.45
N GLY A 385 -22.48 -20.14 -23.26
CA GLY A 385 -21.29 -19.78 -22.50
C GLY A 385 -21.23 -18.30 -22.09
N GLN A 386 -22.31 -17.53 -22.24
CA GLN A 386 -22.31 -16.08 -21.99
C GLN A 386 -22.68 -15.73 -20.54
N ILE A 387 -22.11 -14.63 -20.04
CA ILE A 387 -22.49 -13.98 -18.78
C ILE A 387 -22.90 -12.53 -19.11
N ASP A 388 -24.17 -12.22 -18.85
CA ASP A 388 -24.74 -10.87 -18.92
C ASP A 388 -25.82 -10.77 -17.81
N ARG A 389 -25.42 -10.30 -16.62
CA ARG A 389 -26.27 -10.23 -15.42
C ARG A 389 -25.94 -9.01 -14.58
N TRP A 390 -26.94 -8.42 -13.95
CA TRP A 390 -26.74 -7.46 -12.86
C TRP A 390 -26.68 -8.18 -11.52
N ILE A 391 -25.69 -7.80 -10.70
CA ILE A 391 -25.47 -8.28 -9.34
C ILE A 391 -25.51 -7.06 -8.41
N ASP A 392 -26.46 -7.02 -7.48
CA ASP A 392 -26.53 -5.99 -6.44
C ASP A 392 -25.74 -6.47 -5.20
N ILE A 393 -24.86 -5.63 -4.65
CA ILE A 393 -24.06 -5.96 -3.45
C ILE A 393 -24.74 -5.34 -2.21
N PRO A 394 -25.20 -6.14 -1.22
CA PRO A 394 -25.77 -5.63 0.02
C PRO A 394 -24.84 -4.70 0.78
N GLU A 395 -25.35 -3.60 1.33
CA GLU A 395 -24.56 -2.58 2.03
C GLU A 395 -23.76 -3.14 3.23
N ARG A 396 -24.28 -4.17 3.91
CA ARG A 396 -23.60 -4.90 5.00
C ARG A 396 -22.44 -5.82 4.55
N LEU A 397 -22.19 -5.95 3.25
CA LEU A 397 -21.05 -6.64 2.64
C LEU A 397 -20.09 -5.64 1.95
N LEU A 398 -20.31 -4.33 2.15
CA LEU A 398 -19.36 -3.32 1.75
C LEU A 398 -18.27 -3.21 2.81
N GLU A 399 -17.03 -3.41 2.36
CA GLU A 399 -15.80 -3.18 3.10
C GLU A 399 -14.92 -2.21 2.30
N ARG A 400 -13.72 -1.87 2.79
CA ARG A 400 -12.74 -1.09 2.02
C ARG A 400 -12.37 -1.76 0.69
N TYR A 401 -12.19 -3.07 0.73
CA TYR A 401 -11.79 -3.91 -0.41
C TYR A 401 -12.80 -5.05 -0.60
N ILE A 402 -13.74 -4.88 -1.53
CA ILE A 402 -14.81 -5.86 -1.75
C ILE A 402 -14.36 -6.85 -2.83
N ASN A 403 -14.19 -8.12 -2.48
CA ASN A 403 -13.86 -9.17 -3.45
C ASN A 403 -15.15 -9.82 -3.97
N LEU A 404 -15.48 -9.58 -5.25
CA LEU A 404 -16.56 -10.27 -5.95
C LEU A 404 -16.00 -11.53 -6.60
N ASP A 405 -16.26 -12.69 -6.01
CA ASP A 405 -15.87 -13.99 -6.55
C ASP A 405 -16.92 -14.49 -7.55
N ILE A 406 -16.46 -14.96 -8.70
CA ILE A 406 -17.29 -15.61 -9.73
C ILE A 406 -16.67 -16.97 -10.04
N ALA A 407 -17.47 -18.04 -9.99
CA ALA A 407 -17.03 -19.39 -10.33
C ALA A 407 -18.03 -20.09 -11.25
N VAL A 408 -17.53 -21.03 -12.07
CA VAL A 408 -18.37 -22.06 -12.69
C VAL A 408 -18.16 -23.34 -11.89
N ASP A 409 -19.17 -23.81 -11.16
CA ASP A 409 -19.12 -25.11 -10.50
C ASP A 409 -19.69 -26.16 -11.46
N ALA A 410 -18.88 -27.15 -11.88
CA ALA A 410 -19.31 -28.23 -12.78
C ALA A 410 -19.30 -29.61 -12.11
N ALA A 411 -20.19 -30.50 -12.53
CA ALA A 411 -20.33 -31.86 -12.00
C ALA A 411 -20.83 -32.84 -13.06
N GLY A 412 -20.26 -34.04 -13.08
CA GLY A 412 -20.61 -35.13 -14.00
C GLY A 412 -19.43 -36.04 -14.29
N ASN A 413 -19.46 -36.73 -15.43
CA ASN A 413 -18.38 -37.63 -15.83
C ASN A 413 -17.40 -36.90 -16.77
N THR A 414 -16.18 -36.64 -16.30
CA THR A 414 -15.11 -36.01 -17.07
C THR A 414 -14.35 -36.96 -18.00
N GLY A 415 -14.68 -38.26 -18.02
CA GLY A 415 -14.01 -39.24 -18.88
C GLY A 415 -12.63 -39.64 -18.38
N ARG A 416 -11.71 -39.97 -19.30
CA ARG A 416 -10.32 -40.34 -18.97
C ARG A 416 -9.36 -39.16 -19.10
N CYS A 417 -8.13 -39.39 -18.63
CA CYS A 417 -6.93 -38.62 -18.95
C CYS A 417 -6.93 -38.04 -20.39
N GLY A 418 -6.93 -36.72 -20.52
CA GLY A 418 -6.83 -36.02 -21.79
C GLY A 418 -8.09 -36.04 -22.68
N GLU A 419 -9.14 -36.76 -22.29
CA GLU A 419 -10.45 -36.70 -23.00
C GLU A 419 -11.22 -35.43 -22.63
N PHE A 420 -10.98 -34.86 -21.44
CA PHE A 420 -11.60 -33.62 -20.99
C PHE A 420 -10.85 -32.37 -21.47
N GLN A 421 -11.60 -31.33 -21.86
CA GLN A 421 -11.06 -30.02 -22.26
C GLN A 421 -11.34 -28.98 -21.16
N PRO A 422 -10.34 -28.21 -20.69
CA PRO A 422 -10.53 -27.26 -19.60
C PRO A 422 -11.66 -26.25 -19.83
N ILE A 423 -12.35 -25.92 -18.74
CA ILE A 423 -13.30 -24.81 -18.68
C ILE A 423 -12.49 -23.55 -18.38
N THR A 424 -12.49 -22.60 -19.30
CA THR A 424 -12.03 -21.23 -19.05
C THR A 424 -13.23 -20.41 -18.61
N LEU A 425 -13.07 -19.57 -17.60
CA LEU A 425 -13.98 -18.51 -17.19
C LEU A 425 -13.27 -17.17 -17.41
N THR A 426 -13.95 -16.21 -18.03
CA THR A 426 -13.47 -14.86 -18.31
C THR A 426 -14.51 -13.83 -17.89
N VAL A 427 -14.10 -12.76 -17.23
CA VAL A 427 -14.91 -11.58 -16.93
C VAL A 427 -14.25 -10.37 -17.61
N ASP A 428 -15.05 -9.69 -18.42
CA ASP A 428 -14.58 -8.62 -19.31
C ASP A 428 -14.30 -7.33 -18.54
N GLY A 429 -13.23 -6.63 -18.92
CA GLY A 429 -12.85 -5.35 -18.30
C GLY A 429 -13.89 -4.23 -18.45
N GLU A 430 -14.84 -4.36 -19.39
CA GLU A 430 -15.96 -3.42 -19.54
C GLU A 430 -17.15 -3.73 -18.61
N THR A 431 -17.08 -4.81 -17.81
CA THR A 431 -17.99 -5.07 -16.67
C THR A 431 -18.21 -3.77 -15.90
N ALA A 432 -19.43 -3.25 -15.97
CA ALA A 432 -19.74 -1.93 -15.44
C ALA A 432 -20.03 -2.01 -13.93
N VAL A 433 -19.63 -0.97 -13.21
CA VAL A 433 -19.87 -0.81 -11.79
C VAL A 433 -20.65 0.50 -11.60
N GLU A 434 -21.82 0.42 -10.98
CA GLU A 434 -22.64 1.56 -10.55
C GLU A 434 -22.58 1.68 -9.03
N THR A 435 -22.45 2.91 -8.53
CA THR A 435 -22.27 3.25 -7.10
C THR A 435 -22.89 4.59 -6.79
N GLU A 436 -23.36 4.77 -5.56
CA GLU A 436 -23.77 6.07 -5.02
C GLU A 436 -22.76 6.52 -3.94
N ARG A 437 -22.69 7.82 -3.61
CA ARG A 437 -21.83 8.32 -2.52
C ARG A 437 -22.45 7.97 -1.16
N ALA A 438 -21.70 7.26 -0.31
CA ALA A 438 -22.08 7.07 1.08
C ALA A 438 -21.86 8.36 1.91
N SER A 439 -22.85 8.72 2.72
CA SER A 439 -22.82 9.87 3.65
C SER A 439 -23.86 9.63 4.76
N PRO A 440 -23.51 9.08 5.94
CA PRO A 440 -22.16 8.72 6.40
C PRO A 440 -21.49 7.59 5.61
N PRO A 441 -20.15 7.41 5.73
CA PRO A 441 -19.43 6.29 5.13
C PRO A 441 -19.98 4.91 5.51
N ILE A 442 -19.92 3.96 4.58
CA ILE A 442 -20.24 2.55 4.80
C ILE A 442 -19.04 1.70 4.32
N PRO A 443 -18.43 0.87 5.19
CA PRO A 443 -18.65 0.79 6.64
C PRO A 443 -18.12 2.06 7.35
N GLY A 444 -18.42 2.19 8.64
CA GLY A 444 -17.86 3.25 9.49
C GLY A 444 -16.40 3.01 9.91
N GLY A 445 -15.91 3.82 10.86
CA GLY A 445 -14.62 3.60 11.52
C GLY A 445 -13.41 3.59 10.58
N PHE A 446 -12.35 2.87 10.95
CA PHE A 446 -11.11 2.77 10.18
C PHE A 446 -11.30 2.13 8.80
N GLN A 447 -12.27 1.22 8.66
CA GLN A 447 -12.58 0.62 7.36
C GLN A 447 -13.18 1.63 6.35
N SER A 448 -13.65 2.80 6.81
CA SER A 448 -14.02 3.93 5.95
C SER A 448 -12.82 4.70 5.36
N LEU A 449 -11.62 4.53 5.92
CA LEU A 449 -10.40 5.25 5.53
C LEU A 449 -9.57 4.42 4.55
N PRO A 450 -8.87 5.02 3.57
CA PRO A 450 -8.78 6.45 3.31
C PRO A 450 -9.97 7.01 2.52
N GLN A 451 -10.85 6.19 1.95
CA GLN A 451 -11.85 6.64 0.97
C GLN A 451 -12.84 7.70 1.50
N ALA A 452 -13.09 7.77 2.81
CA ALA A 452 -13.91 8.82 3.42
C ALA A 452 -13.18 10.17 3.59
N LEU A 453 -11.85 10.22 3.46
CA LEU A 453 -11.05 11.44 3.43
C LEU A 453 -10.78 11.93 1.99
N MET A 454 -10.96 11.08 0.99
CA MET A 454 -10.56 11.34 -0.40
C MET A 454 -11.55 12.27 -1.15
N PRO A 455 -11.06 13.02 -2.18
CA PRO A 455 -9.69 13.01 -2.71
C PRO A 455 -8.74 14.01 -2.04
N ARG A 456 -9.29 15.02 -1.32
CA ARG A 456 -8.53 16.13 -0.75
C ARG A 456 -8.64 16.12 0.77
N ILE A 457 -7.48 16.13 1.43
CA ILE A 457 -7.34 15.94 2.87
C ILE A 457 -6.69 17.19 3.48
N GLU A 458 -7.38 17.85 4.40
CA GLU A 458 -6.76 18.86 5.25
C GLU A 458 -5.92 18.20 6.35
N VAL A 459 -4.72 18.70 6.59
CA VAL A 459 -3.80 18.17 7.61
C VAL A 459 -3.57 19.26 8.64
N GLY A 460 -4.37 19.24 9.71
CA GLY A 460 -4.35 20.20 10.79
C GLY A 460 -3.25 19.87 11.81
N LEU A 461 -2.26 20.74 11.93
CA LEU A 461 -1.21 20.63 12.94
C LEU A 461 -0.78 22.00 13.49
N ASP A 462 -0.31 21.99 14.73
CA ASP A 462 0.44 23.09 15.33
C ASP A 462 1.91 23.04 14.85
N GLU A 463 2.60 24.18 14.84
CA GLU A 463 3.99 24.28 14.39
C GLU A 463 4.94 23.33 15.12
N GLY A 464 5.97 22.85 14.42
CA GLY A 464 7.02 22.00 14.97
C GLY A 464 7.32 20.75 14.13
N PHE A 465 8.60 20.43 14.03
CA PHE A 465 9.13 19.35 13.20
C PHE A 465 8.56 17.95 13.53
N ASP A 466 8.40 17.60 14.82
CA ASP A 466 7.82 16.29 15.19
C ASP A 466 6.32 16.19 14.89
N ASN A 467 5.59 17.30 14.81
CA ASN A 467 4.18 17.31 14.40
C ASN A 467 4.06 17.02 12.90
N LEU A 468 4.93 17.61 12.08
CA LEU A 468 5.06 17.27 10.66
C LEU A 468 5.45 15.80 10.47
N ARG A 469 6.42 15.28 11.23
CA ARG A 469 6.83 13.87 11.18
C ARG A 469 5.66 12.92 11.50
N ARG A 470 4.87 13.21 12.54
CA ARG A 470 3.66 12.44 12.90
C ARG A 470 2.62 12.50 11.78
N ALA A 471 2.34 13.70 11.26
CA ALA A 471 1.41 13.92 10.17
C ALA A 471 1.80 13.13 8.92
N VAL A 472 3.08 13.18 8.51
CA VAL A 472 3.58 12.47 7.33
C VAL A 472 3.50 10.96 7.49
N ARG A 473 3.83 10.39 8.66
CA ARG A 473 3.62 8.96 8.95
C ARG A 473 2.15 8.53 8.82
N ILE A 474 1.20 9.40 9.17
CA ILE A 474 -0.24 9.12 9.02
C ILE A 474 -0.66 9.20 7.55
N VAL A 475 -0.32 10.28 6.82
CA VAL A 475 -0.74 10.40 5.41
C VAL A 475 -0.06 9.38 4.50
N THR A 476 1.20 9.00 4.75
CA THR A 476 1.87 7.93 3.98
C THR A 476 1.29 6.57 4.30
N GLY A 477 1.05 6.25 5.58
CA GLY A 477 0.37 5.03 6.00
C GLY A 477 -1.00 4.85 5.35
N LEU A 478 -1.80 5.91 5.30
CA LEU A 478 -3.07 5.94 4.57
C LEU A 478 -2.88 5.86 3.04
N GLN A 479 -1.86 6.52 2.48
CA GLN A 479 -1.60 6.51 1.04
C GLN A 479 -1.18 5.12 0.54
N ARG A 480 -0.52 4.31 1.37
CA ARG A 480 -0.21 2.89 1.08
C ARG A 480 -1.48 2.03 0.91
N LEU A 481 -2.61 2.46 1.45
CA LEU A 481 -3.91 1.78 1.30
C LEU A 481 -4.65 2.18 0.02
N SER A 482 -4.24 3.26 -0.64
CA SER A 482 -5.01 3.92 -1.69
C SER A 482 -4.49 3.64 -3.09
N GLY A 483 -5.40 3.23 -3.98
CA GLY A 483 -5.13 3.12 -5.42
C GLY A 483 -5.04 4.45 -6.18
N LEU A 484 -5.29 5.60 -5.53
CA LEU A 484 -5.18 6.96 -6.10
C LEU A 484 -4.34 7.88 -5.19
N PRO A 485 -3.63 8.88 -5.74
CA PRO A 485 -2.91 9.89 -4.95
C PRO A 485 -3.88 10.83 -4.21
N PHE A 486 -3.48 11.26 -3.01
CA PHE A 486 -4.18 12.30 -2.25
C PHE A 486 -3.75 13.72 -2.68
N ASP A 487 -4.67 14.68 -2.60
CA ASP A 487 -4.35 16.12 -2.55
C ASP A 487 -4.31 16.56 -1.07
N THR A 488 -3.12 16.71 -0.49
CA THR A 488 -2.96 17.14 0.91
C THR A 488 -2.89 18.66 1.00
N ALA A 489 -3.44 19.24 2.07
CA ALA A 489 -3.30 20.66 2.40
C ALA A 489 -3.01 20.86 3.89
N VAL A 490 -1.80 21.26 4.26
CA VAL A 490 -1.40 21.50 5.67
C VAL A 490 -1.94 22.83 6.17
N VAL A 491 -2.85 22.77 7.14
CA VAL A 491 -3.57 23.92 7.74
C VAL A 491 -3.33 23.97 9.25
N SER A 492 -3.78 25.01 9.97
CA SER A 492 -3.66 24.97 11.44
C SER A 492 -4.59 23.91 12.03
N ARG A 493 -4.30 23.45 13.25
CA ARG A 493 -5.22 22.59 13.99
C ARG A 493 -6.61 23.21 14.13
N GLU A 494 -6.69 24.52 14.39
CA GLU A 494 -7.97 25.23 14.52
C GLU A 494 -8.72 25.31 13.17
N ASP A 495 -8.03 25.60 12.06
CA ASP A 495 -8.63 25.63 10.72
C ASP A 495 -9.22 24.25 10.36
N ALA A 496 -8.45 23.18 10.55
CA ALA A 496 -8.92 21.82 10.27
C ALA A 496 -10.15 21.46 11.12
N ILE A 497 -10.23 21.90 12.38
CA ILE A 497 -11.39 21.66 13.24
C ILE A 497 -12.58 22.56 12.84
N GLY A 498 -12.34 23.78 12.35
CA GLY A 498 -13.38 24.71 11.88
C GLY A 498 -13.90 24.46 10.46
N SER A 499 -13.16 23.72 9.63
CA SER A 499 -13.46 23.48 8.21
C SER A 499 -14.70 22.60 7.96
N GLY A 500 -15.11 22.54 6.70
CA GLY A 500 -16.10 21.57 6.19
C GLY A 500 -15.48 20.39 5.43
N ASN A 501 -14.17 20.39 5.17
CA ASN A 501 -13.48 19.35 4.40
C ASN A 501 -13.05 18.17 5.30
N PRO A 502 -12.93 16.93 4.80
CA PRO A 502 -12.35 15.83 5.56
C PRO A 502 -10.91 16.14 5.99
N ALA A 503 -10.54 15.76 7.22
CA ALA A 503 -9.27 16.20 7.80
C ALA A 503 -8.58 15.16 8.69
N ILE A 504 -7.26 15.27 8.76
CA ILE A 504 -6.39 14.60 9.72
C ILE A 504 -5.90 15.66 10.69
N VAL A 505 -6.09 15.47 11.99
CA VAL A 505 -5.69 16.42 13.03
C VAL A 505 -4.64 15.80 13.94
N VAL A 506 -3.48 16.42 14.06
CA VAL A 506 -2.37 15.99 14.93
C VAL A 506 -2.31 16.92 16.14
N SER A 507 -2.65 16.39 17.32
CA SER A 507 -2.73 17.12 18.59
C SER A 507 -2.05 16.29 19.69
N PRO A 508 -0.71 16.15 19.66
CA PRO A 508 -0.01 15.08 20.34
C PRO A 508 0.10 15.29 21.86
N ASP A 509 -0.18 16.49 22.37
CA ASP A 509 -0.08 16.84 23.80
C ASP A 509 -1.43 16.76 24.54
N GLY A 510 -2.53 16.47 23.83
CA GLY A 510 -3.87 16.40 24.39
C GLY A 510 -4.97 16.63 23.37
N TRP A 511 -6.21 16.25 23.71
CA TRP A 511 -7.41 16.78 23.06
C TRP A 511 -8.14 17.73 24.01
N ASN A 512 -8.48 18.92 23.51
CA ASN A 512 -9.05 20.01 24.32
C ASN A 512 -10.06 20.86 23.53
N ASP A 513 -10.70 20.28 22.51
CA ASP A 513 -11.67 20.98 21.66
C ASP A 513 -13.08 20.38 21.79
N ASP A 514 -13.93 21.06 22.55
CA ASP A 514 -15.31 20.65 22.86
C ASP A 514 -16.23 20.58 21.62
N ARG A 515 -15.81 21.09 20.45
CA ARG A 515 -16.56 20.96 19.19
C ARG A 515 -16.56 19.52 18.67
N ILE A 516 -15.65 18.68 19.15
CA ILE A 516 -15.42 17.31 18.70
C ILE A 516 -15.26 16.40 19.93
N ALA A 517 -16.31 15.66 20.27
CA ALA A 517 -16.20 14.52 21.18
C ALA A 517 -15.41 13.39 20.49
N LEU A 518 -14.46 12.78 21.21
CA LEU A 518 -13.69 11.63 20.73
C LEU A 518 -14.18 10.33 21.38
N PRO A 519 -14.15 9.19 20.65
CA PRO A 519 -14.41 7.85 21.20
C PRO A 519 -13.69 7.51 22.51
N VAL A 520 -12.44 7.97 22.66
CA VAL A 520 -11.59 7.83 23.84
C VAL A 520 -11.12 9.21 24.26
N THR A 521 -11.47 9.60 25.49
CA THR A 521 -11.04 10.85 26.14
C THR A 521 -10.38 10.55 27.48
N VAL A 522 -9.70 11.55 28.04
CA VAL A 522 -9.10 11.49 29.38
C VAL A 522 -9.31 12.85 30.04
N ASP A 523 -9.67 12.85 31.32
CA ASP A 523 -9.82 14.08 32.10
C ASP A 523 -8.52 14.49 32.82
N ALA A 524 -8.58 15.61 33.55
CA ALA A 524 -7.44 16.14 34.30
C ALA A 524 -7.04 15.27 35.52
N ASP A 525 -7.93 14.39 35.99
CA ASP A 525 -7.67 13.45 37.07
C ASP A 525 -7.13 12.09 36.55
N GLY A 526 -6.97 11.95 35.23
CA GLY A 526 -6.43 10.76 34.57
C GLY A 526 -7.46 9.64 34.37
N VAL A 527 -8.76 9.92 34.49
CA VAL A 527 -9.82 8.95 34.21
C VAL A 527 -10.02 8.86 32.70
N ILE A 528 -9.79 7.66 32.16
CA ILE A 528 -10.03 7.37 30.75
C ILE A 528 -11.52 7.13 30.57
N THR A 529 -12.19 7.92 29.73
CA THR A 529 -13.58 7.71 29.35
C THR A 529 -13.64 7.17 27.93
N VAL A 530 -14.31 6.03 27.74
CA VAL A 530 -14.52 5.41 26.43
C VAL A 530 -16.02 5.32 26.14
N GLU A 531 -16.43 5.75 24.95
CA GLU A 531 -17.82 5.75 24.54
C GLU A 531 -18.36 4.32 24.32
N ASN A 532 -19.28 3.91 25.20
CA ASN A 532 -20.27 2.86 24.93
C ASN A 532 -19.70 1.51 24.46
N VAL A 533 -18.60 1.08 25.08
CA VAL A 533 -17.81 -0.13 24.78
C VAL A 533 -18.61 -1.43 24.90
N ASP A 534 -19.62 -1.46 25.76
CA ASP A 534 -20.48 -2.62 26.02
C ASP A 534 -21.78 -2.61 25.18
N GLY A 535 -22.02 -1.56 24.40
CA GLY A 535 -23.25 -1.35 23.65
C GLY A 535 -24.48 -1.04 24.52
N ALA A 536 -24.33 -0.78 25.81
CA ALA A 536 -25.45 -0.54 26.74
C ALA A 536 -26.10 0.84 26.61
N GLY A 537 -25.51 1.76 25.84
CA GLY A 537 -25.98 3.14 25.67
C GLY A 537 -25.23 4.17 26.52
N THR A 538 -24.17 3.78 27.23
CA THR A 538 -23.50 4.61 28.24
C THR A 538 -21.97 4.51 28.17
N SER A 539 -21.28 5.66 28.28
CA SER A 539 -19.82 5.70 28.35
C SER A 539 -19.28 5.00 29.60
N SER A 540 -18.17 4.28 29.44
CA SER A 540 -17.46 3.57 30.51
C SER A 540 -16.23 4.36 30.95
N THR A 541 -15.99 4.41 32.26
CA THR A 541 -14.83 5.09 32.87
C THR A 541 -13.83 4.08 33.43
N LEU A 542 -12.53 4.33 33.20
CA LEU A 542 -11.41 3.52 33.66
C LEU A 542 -10.35 4.42 34.30
N THR A 543 -10.19 4.29 35.61
CA THR A 543 -9.05 4.87 36.35
C THR A 543 -7.94 3.82 36.47
N LEU A 544 -6.69 4.21 36.23
CA LEU A 544 -5.52 3.35 36.38
C LEU A 544 -4.73 3.75 37.63
N ASP A 545 -4.25 2.76 38.39
CA ASP A 545 -3.32 2.96 39.52
C ASP A 545 -2.05 2.10 39.30
N PRO A 546 -0.87 2.71 39.10
CA PRO A 546 -0.66 4.15 38.92
C PRO A 546 -1.31 4.66 37.63
N ALA A 547 -1.54 5.96 37.52
CA ALA A 547 -1.98 6.59 36.27
C ALA A 547 -0.93 6.34 35.16
N VAL A 548 -1.39 5.97 33.95
CA VAL A 548 -0.53 5.62 32.82
C VAL A 548 -0.97 6.39 31.58
N GLY A 549 -0.03 7.04 30.91
CA GLY A 549 -0.31 7.74 29.66
C GLY A 549 -0.58 6.80 28.50
N PHE A 550 -1.32 7.28 27.49
CA PHE A 550 -1.61 6.56 26.25
C PHE A 550 -1.53 7.48 25.03
N GLY A 551 -1.25 6.88 23.87
CA GLY A 551 -1.38 7.50 22.56
C GLY A 551 -2.56 6.88 21.81
N SER A 552 -3.26 7.65 20.99
CA SER A 552 -4.43 7.18 20.28
C SER A 552 -4.53 7.75 18.87
N LEU A 553 -5.03 6.93 17.96
CA LEU A 553 -5.53 7.33 16.66
C LEU A 553 -7.03 7.02 16.66
N GLN A 554 -7.87 7.98 16.30
CA GLN A 554 -9.32 7.88 16.45
C GLN A 554 -10.02 8.49 15.23
N THR A 555 -11.07 7.86 14.72
CA THR A 555 -11.79 8.28 13.52
C THR A 555 -13.28 8.41 13.79
N LEU A 556 -13.92 9.44 13.25
CA LEU A 556 -15.34 9.70 13.49
C LEU A 556 -16.00 10.43 12.32
N TYR A 557 -17.32 10.34 12.22
CA TYR A 557 -18.09 11.13 11.25
C TYR A 557 -18.89 12.21 11.98
N THR A 558 -18.52 13.47 11.78
CA THR A 558 -19.14 14.63 12.46
C THR A 558 -19.23 15.83 11.52
N GLY A 559 -20.22 16.69 11.69
CA GLY A 559 -20.44 17.87 10.84
C GLY A 559 -20.65 17.58 9.34
N GLY A 560 -20.93 16.32 8.97
CA GLY A 560 -21.03 15.89 7.55
C GLY A 560 -19.70 15.46 6.92
N ARG A 561 -18.63 15.30 7.70
CA ARG A 561 -17.27 14.95 7.24
C ARG A 561 -16.58 13.93 8.15
N THR A 562 -15.52 13.32 7.64
CA THR A 562 -14.72 12.34 8.40
C THR A 562 -13.52 13.00 9.09
N LEU A 563 -13.51 12.88 10.41
CA LEU A 563 -12.41 13.10 11.36
C LEU A 563 -11.40 11.95 11.35
N LEU A 564 -10.09 12.21 11.24
CA LEU A 564 -9.05 11.35 11.81
C LEU A 564 -8.19 12.16 12.78
N VAL A 565 -8.17 11.78 14.05
CA VAL A 565 -7.50 12.50 15.13
C VAL A 565 -6.39 11.65 15.72
N ALA A 566 -5.16 12.17 15.71
CA ALA A 566 -3.99 11.60 16.35
C ALA A 566 -3.66 12.43 17.60
N THR A 567 -3.87 11.84 18.78
CA THR A 567 -3.78 12.54 20.07
C THR A 567 -3.23 11.63 21.17
N SER A 568 -2.89 12.17 22.33
CA SER A 568 -2.41 11.42 23.49
C SER A 568 -2.93 12.02 24.80
N SER A 569 -2.77 11.31 25.91
CA SER A 569 -3.04 11.81 27.26
C SER A 569 -1.88 12.67 27.80
N ASN A 570 -1.44 13.69 27.07
CA ASN A 570 -0.19 14.43 27.34
C ASN A 570 1.04 13.49 27.46
N ALA A 571 1.08 12.49 26.57
CA ALA A 571 2.08 11.44 26.47
C ALA A 571 2.49 11.21 25.00
N PRO A 572 3.07 12.21 24.31
CA PRO A 572 3.32 12.16 22.86
C PRO A 572 4.17 10.97 22.40
N ALA A 573 5.10 10.48 23.23
CA ALA A 573 5.90 9.29 22.95
C ALA A 573 5.07 7.98 22.82
N GLU A 574 3.88 7.91 23.42
CA GLU A 574 2.95 6.79 23.26
C GLU A 574 2.25 6.84 21.88
N LEU A 575 1.97 8.06 21.37
CA LEU A 575 1.48 8.24 20.01
C LEU A 575 2.58 7.92 18.99
N ASP A 576 3.84 8.29 19.27
CA ASP A 576 4.97 7.91 18.42
C ASP A 576 5.18 6.39 18.39
N ARG A 577 4.95 5.68 19.50
CA ARG A 577 4.94 4.22 19.52
C ARG A 577 3.79 3.65 18.68
N LEU A 578 2.58 4.20 18.79
CA LEU A 578 1.43 3.77 17.98
C LEU A 578 1.71 3.91 16.48
N LEU A 579 2.21 5.07 16.04
CA LEU A 579 2.53 5.31 14.63
C LEU A 579 3.70 4.44 14.14
N THR A 580 4.69 4.16 14.99
CA THR A 580 5.80 3.25 14.65
C THR A 580 5.35 1.78 14.60
N TRP A 581 4.40 1.36 15.44
CA TRP A 581 3.76 0.05 15.35
C TRP A 581 2.94 -0.07 14.05
N LEU A 582 2.20 0.96 13.66
CA LEU A 582 1.42 0.98 12.42
C LEU A 582 2.28 0.89 11.14
N ASP A 583 3.40 1.60 11.07
CA ASP A 583 4.26 1.60 9.87
C ASP A 583 5.17 0.35 9.77
N SER A 584 5.53 -0.27 10.90
CA SER A 584 6.42 -1.45 10.93
C SER A 584 5.83 -2.75 10.33
N ASP A 585 4.52 -2.81 10.07
CA ASP A 585 3.95 -3.68 9.03
C ASP A 585 2.77 -2.98 8.36
N VAL A 586 2.90 -2.71 7.05
CA VAL A 586 1.86 -2.07 6.24
C VAL A 586 0.51 -2.78 6.30
N ASN A 587 0.49 -4.08 6.63
CA ASN A 587 -0.76 -4.82 6.78
C ASN A 587 -1.61 -4.32 7.97
N ARG A 588 -1.01 -3.66 8.97
CA ARG A 588 -1.71 -3.13 10.15
C ARG A 588 -2.69 -2.01 9.78
N TRP A 589 -2.27 -1.08 8.92
CA TRP A 589 -3.17 -0.07 8.34
C TRP A 589 -4.34 -0.68 7.54
N SER A 590 -4.17 -1.86 6.95
CA SER A 590 -5.28 -2.61 6.32
C SER A 590 -6.17 -3.37 7.31
N ALA A 591 -5.59 -3.84 8.41
CA ALA A 591 -6.27 -4.66 9.41
C ALA A 591 -7.11 -3.85 10.42
N LEU A 592 -6.80 -2.57 10.66
CA LEU A 592 -7.51 -1.74 11.64
C LEU A 592 -9.04 -1.83 11.52
N THR A 593 -9.67 -2.27 12.60
CA THR A 593 -11.13 -2.32 12.80
C THR A 593 -11.58 -1.31 13.85
N GLY A 594 -12.89 -1.14 14.00
CA GLY A 594 -13.45 -0.15 14.92
C GLY A 594 -13.11 1.29 14.53
N ASP A 595 -13.02 2.17 15.51
CA ASP A 595 -12.90 3.62 15.33
C ASP A 595 -11.96 4.33 16.31
N ALA A 596 -11.41 3.62 17.31
CA ALA A 596 -10.24 4.08 18.05
C ALA A 596 -9.22 2.97 18.23
N VAL A 597 -7.93 3.28 18.09
CA VAL A 597 -6.83 2.40 18.45
C VAL A 597 -5.90 3.11 19.42
N VAL A 598 -5.61 2.46 20.54
CA VAL A 598 -4.93 3.05 21.71
C VAL A 598 -3.68 2.25 22.05
N SER A 599 -2.51 2.91 22.08
CA SER A 599 -1.26 2.34 22.57
C SER A 599 -0.97 2.79 24.00
N MET A 600 -0.48 1.87 24.82
CA MET A 600 -0.11 2.08 26.22
C MET A 600 1.26 1.43 26.50
N PRO A 601 1.96 1.81 27.59
CA PRO A 601 3.19 1.18 28.03
C PRO A 601 3.09 -0.34 28.18
N GLY A 602 4.10 -1.04 27.62
CA GLY A 602 4.32 -2.47 27.83
C GLY A 602 3.33 -3.43 27.14
N ARG A 603 2.50 -2.96 26.20
CA ARG A 603 1.55 -3.80 25.45
C ARG A 603 1.44 -3.38 23.98
N GLU A 604 0.87 -4.27 23.15
CA GLU A 604 0.43 -3.90 21.80
C GLU A 604 -0.81 -2.98 21.85
N PRO A 605 -1.07 -2.19 20.79
CA PRO A 605 -2.26 -1.33 20.74
C PRO A 605 -3.57 -2.12 20.81
N ILE A 606 -4.60 -1.48 21.36
CA ILE A 606 -5.94 -2.03 21.55
C ILE A 606 -6.90 -1.30 20.61
N GLU A 607 -7.57 -2.06 19.74
CA GLU A 607 -8.66 -1.56 18.89
C GLU A 607 -10.00 -1.54 19.66
N LEU A 608 -10.80 -0.51 19.41
CA LEU A 608 -12.07 -0.22 20.07
C LEU A 608 -13.10 0.18 19.00
N THR A 609 -14.36 -0.22 19.19
CA THR A 609 -15.47 0.11 18.28
C THR A 609 -16.60 0.76 19.08
N THR A 610 -16.91 2.03 18.82
CA THR A 610 -18.12 2.66 19.33
C THR A 610 -19.34 2.27 18.49
N PRO A 611 -20.55 2.32 19.08
CA PRO A 611 -21.77 2.14 18.30
C PRO A 611 -22.05 3.28 17.30
N ALA A 612 -21.37 4.42 17.34
CA ALA A 612 -21.48 5.42 16.26
C ALA A 612 -21.00 4.83 14.92
N SER A 613 -19.91 4.06 14.93
CA SER A 613 -19.43 3.32 13.76
C SER A 613 -20.25 2.07 13.46
N ALA A 614 -20.80 1.39 14.48
CA ALA A 614 -21.70 0.26 14.27
C ALA A 614 -23.05 0.67 13.65
N VAL A 615 -23.55 1.88 13.94
CA VAL A 615 -24.81 2.40 13.38
C VAL A 615 -24.71 2.67 11.88
N ALA A 616 -23.53 3.01 11.34
CA ALA A 616 -23.33 3.07 9.90
C ALA A 616 -23.58 1.69 9.24
N THR A 617 -23.04 0.63 9.84
CA THR A 617 -23.23 -0.77 9.41
C THR A 617 -24.65 -1.30 9.69
N ALA A 618 -25.36 -0.74 10.68
CA ALA A 618 -26.71 -1.15 11.04
C ALA A 618 -27.81 -0.42 10.25
N ALA A 619 -27.61 0.85 9.86
CA ALA A 619 -28.55 1.58 9.00
C ALA A 619 -28.78 0.87 7.67
N ALA A 620 -27.70 0.31 7.11
CA ALA A 620 -27.65 -0.60 5.96
C ALA A 620 -28.50 -1.89 6.09
N THR A 621 -29.01 -2.21 7.29
CA THR A 621 -29.92 -3.35 7.53
C THR A 621 -31.41 -2.98 7.45
N THR A 622 -31.73 -1.71 7.15
CA THR A 622 -33.12 -1.21 7.08
C THR A 622 -33.84 -1.70 5.81
N ASP A 623 -34.21 -2.98 5.82
CA ASP A 623 -34.89 -3.66 4.73
C ASP A 623 -36.15 -2.91 4.24
N ARG A 624 -36.21 -2.68 2.93
CA ARG A 624 -37.34 -2.10 2.17
C ARG A 624 -38.71 -2.72 2.54
N LYS A 625 -38.76 -3.94 3.09
CA LYS A 625 -39.97 -4.54 3.69
C LYS A 625 -40.70 -3.61 4.67
N ASN A 626 -40.00 -2.81 5.48
CA ASN A 626 -40.65 -1.89 6.42
C ASN A 626 -41.42 -0.75 5.72
N LEU A 627 -40.93 -0.27 4.57
CA LEU A 627 -41.63 0.73 3.75
C LEU A 627 -42.90 0.14 3.12
N TYR A 628 -42.84 -1.11 2.64
CA TYR A 628 -44.02 -1.80 2.11
C TYR A 628 -45.06 -2.12 3.19
N LEU A 629 -44.63 -2.45 4.42
CA LEU A 629 -45.53 -2.60 5.57
C LEU A 629 -46.23 -1.29 5.94
N ALA A 630 -45.53 -0.16 5.95
CA ALA A 630 -46.12 1.15 6.19
C ALA A 630 -47.19 1.51 5.14
N ILE A 631 -46.92 1.26 3.86
CA ILE A 631 -47.86 1.48 2.75
C ILE A 631 -49.06 0.53 2.87
N GLY A 632 -48.83 -0.73 3.23
CA GLY A 632 -49.89 -1.72 3.48
C GLY A 632 -50.87 -1.28 4.58
N VAL A 633 -50.36 -0.87 5.75
CA VAL A 633 -51.17 -0.41 6.88
C VAL A 633 -51.94 0.88 6.53
N GLY A 634 -51.31 1.82 5.83
CA GLY A 634 -51.98 3.05 5.38
C GLY A 634 -53.18 2.80 4.45
N SER A 635 -53.07 1.82 3.55
CA SER A 635 -54.17 1.49 2.63
C SER A 635 -55.39 0.86 3.33
N LEU A 636 -55.17 0.02 4.34
CA LEU A 636 -56.25 -0.58 5.15
C LEU A 636 -57.01 0.46 5.98
N ALA A 637 -56.32 1.47 6.53
CA ALA A 637 -56.95 2.54 7.31
C ALA A 637 -57.94 3.37 6.46
N LEU A 638 -57.60 3.67 5.21
CA LEU A 638 -58.45 4.42 4.29
C LEU A 638 -59.73 3.66 3.89
N VAL A 639 -59.64 2.34 3.69
CA VAL A 639 -60.82 1.49 3.41
C VAL A 639 -61.76 1.45 4.63
N GLY A 640 -61.22 1.33 5.84
CA GLY A 640 -62.00 1.36 7.09
C GLY A 640 -62.74 2.69 7.30
N LEU A 641 -62.06 3.82 7.10
CA LEU A 641 -62.66 5.16 7.18
C LEU A 641 -63.75 5.39 6.12
N GLY A 642 -63.54 4.91 4.89
CA GLY A 642 -64.55 4.98 3.82
C GLY A 642 -65.84 4.22 4.19
N ALA A 643 -65.70 2.98 4.69
CA ALA A 643 -66.85 2.18 5.12
C ALA A 643 -67.63 2.83 6.29
N ALA A 644 -66.91 3.36 7.29
CA ALA A 644 -67.53 4.03 8.44
C ALA A 644 -68.35 5.28 8.02
N LEU A 645 -67.82 6.10 7.10
CA LEU A 645 -68.51 7.29 6.60
C LEU A 645 -69.80 6.96 5.80
N ILE A 646 -69.81 5.86 5.06
CA ILE A 646 -71.00 5.40 4.32
C ILE A 646 -72.09 4.94 5.30
N VAL A 647 -71.74 4.14 6.32
CA VAL A 647 -72.68 3.68 7.36
C VAL A 647 -73.25 4.85 8.17
N LEU A 648 -72.42 5.84 8.52
CA LEU A 648 -72.85 7.03 9.26
C LEU A 648 -73.74 7.96 8.43
N ARG A 649 -73.53 8.08 7.11
CA ARG A 649 -74.48 8.80 6.23
C ARG A 649 -75.80 8.04 6.06
N GLY A 650 -75.77 6.72 5.85
CA GLY A 650 -76.97 5.89 5.73
C GLY A 650 -77.87 5.89 6.96
N ARG A 651 -77.33 6.18 8.14
CA ARG A 651 -78.11 6.36 9.39
C ARG A 651 -78.74 7.73 9.58
N ARG A 652 -78.40 8.75 8.78
CA ARG A 652 -78.98 10.11 8.87
C ARG A 652 -80.14 10.38 7.91
N SER A 653 -80.47 9.46 7.00
CA SER A 653 -81.57 9.61 6.02
C SER A 653 -82.79 8.71 6.29
N ARG A 654 -82.99 8.30 7.56
CA ARG A 654 -84.15 7.50 8.03
C ARG A 654 -84.67 8.00 9.39
N GLY A 655 -84.80 9.32 9.52
CA GLY A 655 -85.17 10.00 10.78
C GLY A 655 -86.14 11.17 10.62
N GLU A 656 -86.85 11.27 9.49
CA GLU A 656 -87.95 12.23 9.27
C GLU A 656 -89.12 11.53 8.55
N GLN A 657 -89.93 10.81 9.33
CA GLN A 657 -91.36 10.51 9.09
C GLN A 657 -91.99 10.04 10.41
#